data_AF-A0A0E2AMM6-F1
#
_entry.id   AF-A0A0E2AMM6-F1
#
_cell.length_a   1.000
_cell.length_b   1.000
_cell.length_c   1.000
_cell.angle_alpha   90.00
_cell.angle_beta   90.00
_cell.angle_gamma   90.00
#
_symmetry.space_group_name_H-M   'P 1'
#
loop_
_entity.id
_entity.type
_entity.pdbx_description
1 polymer ?
#
loop_
_entity_poly.entity_id
_entity_poly.type
_entity_poly.pdbx_seq_one_letter_code
_entity_poly.pdbx_strand_id
1 'polypeptide(L)'
;MIKHYLKVALRNLMNFKVHSLISAICLAIGITCFSMMNYFIDAITGKVELSDNNKYSIRLSGASSQTAADIYLFKEDFDYLKELPIAGIDTLVAFSSYSNGKEITAIDKKQRELPFLVSFQNVSSNYFTYNSLQLKYGNQEITAPDEVIVSQSFARKAFGEENPIGQVIRQETEAANPSDLMVYKIVNVALTEEKDFHGKTIDCYFPLSAKSRTPLCIRSRLTGQTTTESLNKQLKGLTWKHGDQDIYLYASLESKQNSSVQRTISILLARFIASLILLSGLINFLKFIIQMFYNRQRELVLRKCIGSDIKGLFALLFAEIFWMLSVAFLLSLAVTEITLSLVYTYIRPEDMISFSLVDLYGSQLGLYLALLLICMLAILYPIYRLRRLSVLHSVVQRQKRHVFRNFMIALQLAISILFTGGVFGITLLFNEMFEGMYRPLSTEEENRVISISVNTICMQKNMDAILSDIQSLSEITDRTSAFNTFDADVYTYMTYMKDGKPRGNVMMIQAEPHYFEFFKIPFSGKLVDKDAQGFVYISEQFKEQLQRDSIAGSVTLDGKEYRIAGTYRALNREDTQSSSVGSVFLVNPQAYTYYFKTLHSDITPVALEKITEICRRYVPETLPLNIRNTGDSKQSVMGTVALLQTASLLLAIVSILLLILSIYSGISMDVINRQKEVAIRKINGATPRVIALLFGKIYLIIYLSVFVIIYPLVRLVLISIAQKSNLQSIYSWSWGVLLFFTMALLIFLVTAYKIYKVMHLNPASVLKKE
;
A
#
# COMPACT_ATOMS: atom_id res chain seq x y z
N MET A 1 44.65 15.52 19.59
CA MET A 1 44.12 14.27 20.21
C MET A 1 43.02 13.59 19.39
N ILE A 2 42.02 14.31 18.87
CA ILE A 2 40.88 13.72 18.12
C ILE A 2 41.32 12.85 16.92
N LYS A 3 42.27 13.33 16.10
CA LYS A 3 42.84 12.57 14.96
C LYS A 3 43.48 11.24 15.40
N HIS A 4 44.07 11.20 16.59
CA HIS A 4 44.64 9.97 17.15
C HIS A 4 43.54 8.97 17.53
N TYR A 5 42.49 9.41 18.23
CA TYR A 5 41.37 8.54 18.59
C TYR A 5 40.66 7.97 17.36
N LEU A 6 40.41 8.80 16.34
CA LEU A 6 39.83 8.34 15.08
C LEU A 6 40.71 7.31 14.35
N LYS A 7 42.03 7.52 14.32
CA LYS A 7 42.98 6.58 13.68
C LYS A 7 43.06 5.25 14.43
N VAL A 8 43.10 5.30 15.77
CA VAL A 8 43.12 4.09 16.61
C VAL A 8 41.80 3.33 16.48
N ALA A 9 40.68 4.03 16.52
CA ALA A 9 39.35 3.45 16.33
C ALA A 9 39.23 2.70 14.99
N LEU A 10 39.65 3.33 13.88
CA LEU A 10 39.61 2.71 12.56
C LEU A 10 40.48 1.45 12.48
N ARG A 11 41.71 1.52 13.01
CA ARG A 11 42.61 0.35 13.05
C ARG A 11 42.01 -0.80 13.87
N ASN A 12 41.32 -0.49 14.97
CA ASN A 12 40.65 -1.49 15.79
C ASN A 12 39.47 -2.14 15.05
N LEU A 13 38.66 -1.36 14.34
CA LEU A 13 37.57 -1.89 13.52
C LEU A 13 38.11 -2.81 12.40
N MET A 14 39.24 -2.46 11.79
CA MET A 14 39.88 -3.31 10.77
C MET A 14 40.34 -4.67 11.31
N ASN A 15 40.69 -4.77 12.61
CA ASN A 15 40.99 -6.06 13.23
C ASN A 15 39.77 -7.00 13.25
N PHE A 16 38.55 -6.44 13.33
CA PHE A 16 37.28 -7.17 13.28
C PHE A 16 36.48 -6.90 11.99
N LYS A 17 37.17 -6.67 10.86
CA LYS A 17 36.59 -6.19 9.59
C LYS A 17 35.30 -6.90 9.15
N VAL A 18 35.24 -8.23 9.24
CA VAL A 18 34.05 -9.00 8.84
C VAL A 18 32.86 -8.66 9.71
N HIS A 19 33.06 -8.55 11.03
CA HIS A 19 31.97 -8.27 11.97
C HIS A 19 31.52 -6.82 11.91
N SER A 20 32.46 -5.88 11.74
CA SER A 20 32.15 -4.46 11.56
C SER A 20 31.37 -4.22 10.26
N LEU A 21 31.76 -4.87 9.16
CA LEU A 21 31.05 -4.79 7.88
C LEU A 21 29.63 -5.36 8.00
N ILE A 22 29.47 -6.55 8.58
CA ILE A 22 28.17 -7.20 8.77
C ILE A 22 27.25 -6.32 9.61
N SER A 23 27.74 -5.76 10.72
CA SER A 23 26.94 -4.88 11.57
C SER A 23 26.54 -3.60 10.85
N ALA A 24 27.44 -3.01 10.06
CA ALA A 24 27.15 -1.81 9.27
C ALA A 24 26.09 -2.08 8.19
N ILE A 25 26.16 -3.19 7.46
CA ILE A 25 25.17 -3.58 6.46
C ILE A 25 23.79 -3.80 7.11
N CYS A 26 23.73 -4.54 8.22
CA CYS A 26 22.45 -4.80 8.90
C CYS A 26 21.79 -3.50 9.37
N LEU A 27 22.58 -2.56 9.87
CA LEU A 27 22.07 -1.27 10.33
C LEU A 27 21.68 -0.37 9.16
N ALA A 28 22.45 -0.37 8.06
CA ALA A 28 22.15 0.37 6.84
C ALA A 28 20.78 -0.04 6.27
N ILE A 29 20.54 -1.35 6.11
CA ILE A 29 19.26 -1.88 5.65
C ILE A 29 18.11 -1.47 6.58
N GLY A 30 18.34 -1.55 7.90
CA GLY A 30 17.35 -1.13 8.90
C GLY A 30 16.98 0.36 8.79
N ILE A 31 17.97 1.23 8.59
CA ILE A 31 17.75 2.68 8.40
C ILE A 31 16.98 2.92 7.10
N THR A 32 17.40 2.32 5.99
CA THR A 32 16.74 2.49 4.68
C THR A 32 15.28 2.04 4.71
N CYS A 33 15.01 0.82 5.20
CA CYS A 33 13.64 0.30 5.29
C CYS A 33 12.76 1.18 6.19
N PHE A 34 13.28 1.64 7.33
CA PHE A 34 12.52 2.49 8.25
C PHE A 34 12.24 3.87 7.66
N SER A 35 13.24 4.53 7.04
CA SER A 35 13.03 5.84 6.43
C SER A 35 12.08 5.78 5.25
N MET A 36 12.22 4.79 4.36
CA MET A 36 11.36 4.66 3.18
C MET A 36 9.92 4.34 3.59
N MET A 37 9.71 3.44 4.56
CA MET A 37 8.36 3.11 5.02
C MET A 37 7.71 4.30 5.72
N ASN A 38 8.42 5.04 6.58
CA ASN A 38 7.84 6.23 7.20
C ASN A 38 7.52 7.30 6.16
N TYR A 39 8.43 7.56 5.20
CA TYR A 39 8.14 8.49 4.12
C TYR A 39 6.91 8.07 3.30
N PHE A 40 6.80 6.79 2.96
CA PHE A 40 5.65 6.25 2.23
C PHE A 40 4.35 6.43 3.03
N ILE A 41 4.38 6.09 4.32
CA ILE A 41 3.25 6.27 5.23
C ILE A 41 2.91 7.76 5.37
N ASP A 42 3.89 8.63 5.51
CA ASP A 42 3.70 10.07 5.67
C ASP A 42 3.22 10.70 4.36
N ALA A 43 3.60 10.18 3.20
CA ALA A 43 3.03 10.62 1.93
C ALA A 43 1.58 10.14 1.74
N ILE A 44 1.24 8.96 2.27
CA ILE A 44 -0.15 8.45 2.29
C ILE A 44 -1.00 9.16 3.36
N THR A 45 -0.41 9.51 4.49
CA THR A 45 -1.10 10.04 5.69
C THR A 45 -1.09 11.57 5.73
N GLY A 46 -0.03 12.21 5.25
CA GLY A 46 0.13 13.66 5.13
C GLY A 46 -0.83 14.30 4.12
N LYS A 47 -1.51 13.49 3.29
CA LYS A 47 -2.76 13.89 2.61
C LYS A 47 -3.94 14.14 3.58
N VAL A 48 -3.75 13.91 4.88
CA VAL A 48 -4.73 14.05 5.96
C VAL A 48 -4.12 14.77 7.18
N GLU A 49 -2.96 15.43 7.06
CA GLU A 49 -2.63 16.53 7.99
C GLU A 49 -3.54 17.72 7.66
N LEU A 50 -4.81 17.51 8.00
CA LEU A 50 -5.83 18.51 8.08
C LEU A 50 -5.29 19.57 9.03
N SER A 51 -5.06 20.77 8.51
CA SER A 51 -4.66 21.97 9.27
C SER A 51 -5.38 22.05 10.62
N ASP A 52 -4.78 22.72 11.63
CA ASP A 52 -5.39 22.95 12.95
C ASP A 52 -6.85 23.48 12.88
N ASN A 53 -7.23 24.09 11.76
CA ASN A 53 -8.60 24.52 11.42
C ASN A 53 -9.66 23.41 11.28
N ASN A 54 -9.28 22.14 11.20
CA ASN A 54 -10.21 21.00 10.97
C ASN A 54 -10.54 20.20 12.24
N LYS A 55 -10.06 20.62 13.41
CA LYS A 55 -10.48 20.01 14.69
C LYS A 55 -11.98 20.20 14.97
N TYR A 56 -12.59 21.23 14.38
CA TYR A 56 -14.01 21.57 14.51
C TYR A 56 -14.79 21.38 13.21
N SER A 57 -14.17 20.85 12.15
CA SER A 57 -14.88 20.60 10.89
C SER A 57 -15.82 19.40 11.04
N ILE A 58 -17.06 19.62 10.66
CA ILE A 58 -18.12 18.61 10.64
C ILE A 58 -18.52 18.31 9.22
N ARG A 59 -18.92 17.06 8.98
CA ARG A 59 -19.63 16.62 7.79
C ARG A 59 -21.10 16.41 8.15
N LEU A 60 -22.01 16.93 7.34
CA LEU A 60 -23.43 16.65 7.42
C LEU A 60 -23.76 15.49 6.48
N SER A 61 -24.45 14.48 7.00
CA SER A 61 -24.87 13.29 6.25
C SER A 61 -26.37 13.07 6.42
N GLY A 62 -27.04 12.64 5.34
CA GLY A 62 -28.45 12.28 5.35
C GLY A 62 -28.66 10.87 5.87
N ALA A 63 -29.70 10.67 6.67
CA ALA A 63 -30.15 9.36 7.14
C ALA A 63 -31.67 9.25 7.05
N SER A 64 -32.17 8.04 6.86
CA SER A 64 -33.59 7.73 6.97
C SER A 64 -33.82 6.58 7.94
N SER A 65 -34.99 6.56 8.57
CA SER A 65 -35.43 5.43 9.40
C SER A 65 -35.79 4.19 8.57
N GLN A 66 -35.94 4.35 7.25
CA GLN A 66 -36.36 3.29 6.32
C GLN A 66 -35.19 2.51 5.71
N THR A 67 -33.96 3.03 5.79
CA THR A 67 -32.76 2.43 5.19
C THR A 67 -31.60 2.42 6.18
N ALA A 68 -30.80 1.35 6.17
CA ALA A 68 -29.60 1.25 7.00
C ALA A 68 -28.39 2.01 6.43
N ALA A 69 -28.47 2.50 5.19
CA ALA A 69 -27.42 3.24 4.51
C ALA A 69 -27.68 4.75 4.57
N ASP A 70 -26.59 5.53 4.59
CA ASP A 70 -26.63 6.99 4.47
C ASP A 70 -27.21 7.40 3.10
N ILE A 71 -27.91 8.52 3.07
CA ILE A 71 -28.54 9.04 1.87
C ILE A 71 -27.66 10.12 1.26
N TYR A 72 -27.43 10.00 -0.05
CA TYR A 72 -26.73 11.01 -0.83
C TYR A 72 -27.51 12.33 -0.85
N LEU A 73 -26.82 13.41 -0.51
CA LEU A 73 -27.36 14.76 -0.59
C LEU A 73 -27.02 15.37 -1.94
N PHE A 74 -27.94 16.13 -2.52
CA PHE A 74 -27.76 16.80 -3.81
C PHE A 74 -27.82 18.31 -3.66
N LYS A 75 -27.76 19.03 -4.78
CA LYS A 75 -27.73 20.49 -4.78
C LYS A 75 -29.00 21.07 -4.16
N GLU A 76 -30.17 20.48 -4.41
CA GLU A 76 -31.44 20.93 -3.85
C GLU A 76 -31.42 20.87 -2.32
N ASP A 77 -30.82 19.82 -1.75
CA ASP A 77 -30.68 19.69 -0.29
C ASP A 77 -29.72 20.73 0.26
N PHE A 78 -28.60 21.02 -0.44
CA PHE A 78 -27.66 22.07 -0.03
C PHE A 78 -28.30 23.46 -0.06
N ASP A 79 -29.05 23.78 -1.13
CA ASP A 79 -29.74 25.06 -1.28
C ASP A 79 -30.80 25.24 -0.16
N TYR A 80 -31.56 24.18 0.16
CA TYR A 80 -32.49 24.18 1.30
C TYR A 80 -31.78 24.40 2.64
N LEU A 81 -30.64 23.73 2.87
CA LEU A 81 -29.88 23.87 4.11
C LEU A 81 -29.27 25.26 4.31
N LYS A 82 -28.97 25.96 3.22
CA LYS A 82 -28.45 27.33 3.26
C LYS A 82 -29.49 28.33 3.76
N GLU A 83 -30.77 28.06 3.54
CA GLU A 83 -31.88 28.92 3.99
C GLU A 83 -32.27 28.67 5.46
N LEU A 84 -31.85 27.55 6.04
CA LEU A 84 -32.16 27.20 7.42
C LEU A 84 -31.18 27.86 8.41
N PRO A 85 -31.68 28.52 9.47
CA PRO A 85 -30.84 29.06 10.53
C PRO A 85 -30.37 27.93 11.48
N ILE A 86 -29.29 27.24 11.11
CA ILE A 86 -28.67 26.22 11.95
C ILE A 86 -27.71 26.92 12.92
N ALA A 87 -28.04 26.90 14.21
CA ALA A 87 -27.23 27.50 15.27
C ALA A 87 -25.98 26.65 15.58
N GLY A 88 -24.87 27.31 15.91
CA GLY A 88 -23.64 26.63 16.38
C GLY A 88 -22.76 26.05 15.26
N ILE A 89 -23.02 26.42 14.00
CA ILE A 89 -22.17 26.14 12.85
C ILE A 89 -21.81 27.42 12.10
N ASP A 90 -20.69 27.41 11.39
CA ASP A 90 -20.25 28.47 10.48
C ASP A 90 -20.87 28.25 9.07
N THR A 91 -20.41 29.01 8.08
CA THR A 91 -20.83 28.89 6.67
C THR A 91 -20.78 27.44 6.17
N LEU A 92 -21.88 27.01 5.54
CA LEU A 92 -21.98 25.72 4.87
C LEU A 92 -21.19 25.76 3.56
N VAL A 93 -20.42 24.70 3.33
CA VAL A 93 -19.65 24.48 2.10
C VAL A 93 -20.01 23.12 1.55
N ALA A 94 -20.26 23.05 0.24
CA ALA A 94 -20.52 21.80 -0.44
C ALA A 94 -19.55 21.59 -1.58
N PHE A 95 -19.19 20.33 -1.79
CA PHE A 95 -18.41 19.91 -2.95
C PHE A 95 -18.82 18.49 -3.37
N SER A 96 -18.53 18.08 -4.61
CA SER A 96 -18.88 16.74 -5.07
C SER A 96 -18.18 15.65 -4.26
N SER A 97 -18.92 14.60 -3.86
CA SER A 97 -18.40 13.51 -3.03
C SER A 97 -17.28 12.71 -3.70
N TYR A 98 -17.21 12.76 -5.04
CA TYR A 98 -16.18 12.13 -5.84
C TYR A 98 -15.64 13.13 -6.87
N SER A 99 -14.35 13.03 -7.21
CA SER A 99 -13.83 13.67 -8.41
C SER A 99 -14.17 12.76 -9.58
N ASN A 100 -14.72 13.34 -10.63
CA ASN A 100 -14.99 12.61 -11.86
C ASN A 100 -13.96 13.02 -12.91
N GLY A 101 -13.60 12.09 -13.79
CA GLY A 101 -12.93 12.44 -15.04
C GLY A 101 -13.94 13.12 -15.96
N LYS A 102 -13.56 14.24 -16.58
CA LYS A 102 -14.38 14.89 -17.61
C LYS A 102 -13.52 15.34 -18.75
N GLU A 103 -14.00 15.13 -19.96
CA GLU A 103 -13.37 15.69 -21.13
C GLU A 103 -13.77 17.16 -21.26
N ILE A 104 -12.76 18.01 -21.36
CA ILE A 104 -12.92 19.44 -21.62
C ILE A 104 -12.02 19.84 -22.78
N THR A 105 -12.40 20.87 -23.50
CA THR A 105 -11.59 21.49 -24.55
C THR A 105 -11.17 22.88 -24.07
N ALA A 106 -9.87 23.06 -23.84
CA ALA A 106 -9.31 24.37 -23.55
C ALA A 106 -9.15 25.16 -24.86
N ILE A 107 -9.62 26.41 -24.87
CA ILE A 107 -9.50 27.30 -26.02
C ILE A 107 -8.50 28.39 -25.66
N ASP A 108 -7.30 28.30 -26.25
CA ASP A 108 -6.23 29.29 -26.09
C ASP A 108 -6.59 30.61 -26.83
N LYS A 109 -5.91 31.72 -26.50
CA LYS A 109 -6.05 33.03 -27.17
C LYS A 109 -5.84 32.97 -28.68
N LYS A 110 -5.07 32.00 -29.16
CA LYS A 110 -4.86 31.71 -30.59
C LYS A 110 -6.00 30.90 -31.23
N GLN A 111 -7.13 30.73 -30.54
CA GLN A 111 -8.29 29.92 -30.98
C GLN A 111 -7.92 28.46 -31.29
N ARG A 112 -6.91 27.93 -30.60
CA ARG A 112 -6.56 26.51 -30.69
C ARG A 112 -7.38 25.72 -29.68
N GLU A 113 -8.08 24.70 -30.15
CA GLU A 113 -8.84 23.77 -29.32
C GLU A 113 -7.95 22.61 -28.88
N LEU A 114 -7.73 22.46 -27.57
CA LEU A 114 -6.93 21.39 -26.98
C LEU A 114 -7.80 20.56 -26.03
N PRO A 115 -8.15 19.31 -26.37
CA PRO A 115 -8.96 18.46 -25.50
C PRO A 115 -8.12 17.83 -24.40
N PHE A 116 -8.63 17.80 -23.17
CA PHE A 116 -7.99 17.21 -22.01
C PHE A 116 -9.00 16.42 -21.19
N LEU A 117 -8.56 15.28 -20.65
CA LEU A 117 -9.31 14.56 -19.62
C LEU A 117 -8.86 15.07 -18.25
N VAL A 118 -9.68 15.91 -17.63
CA VAL A 118 -9.38 16.57 -16.37
C VAL A 118 -10.03 15.86 -15.18
N SER A 119 -9.35 15.83 -14.05
CA SER A 119 -10.01 15.56 -12.76
C SER A 119 -10.69 16.85 -12.30
N PHE A 120 -11.98 16.79 -12.01
CA PHE A 120 -12.72 17.98 -11.58
C PHE A 120 -13.48 17.76 -10.28
N GLN A 121 -13.77 18.88 -9.62
CA GLN A 121 -14.63 18.92 -8.46
C GLN A 121 -15.67 20.03 -8.62
N ASN A 122 -16.93 19.72 -8.32
CA ASN A 122 -17.94 20.76 -8.22
C ASN A 122 -17.88 21.34 -6.80
N VAL A 123 -17.84 22.66 -6.67
CA VAL A 123 -17.65 23.36 -5.39
C VAL A 123 -18.64 24.52 -5.24
N SER A 124 -19.04 24.79 -3.99
CA SER A 124 -19.78 25.99 -3.62
C SER A 124 -18.87 27.21 -3.63
N SER A 125 -19.43 28.42 -3.72
CA SER A 125 -18.69 29.70 -3.73
C SER A 125 -17.61 29.76 -2.65
N ASN A 126 -17.96 29.46 -1.39
CA ASN A 126 -17.09 29.66 -0.22
C ASN A 126 -16.04 28.55 -0.01
N TYR A 127 -15.84 27.66 -0.98
CA TYR A 127 -14.97 26.49 -0.83
C TYR A 127 -13.51 26.86 -0.59
N PHE A 128 -12.98 27.85 -1.34
CA PHE A 128 -11.58 28.24 -1.24
C PHE A 128 -11.30 28.97 0.08
N THR A 129 -12.17 29.89 0.49
CA THR A 129 -12.12 30.55 1.79
C THR A 129 -12.18 29.56 2.95
N TYR A 130 -13.13 28.61 2.91
CA TYR A 130 -13.26 27.61 3.96
C TYR A 130 -12.01 26.74 4.09
N ASN A 131 -11.48 26.23 2.98
CA ASN A 131 -10.27 25.41 2.98
C ASN A 131 -8.97 26.24 3.08
N SER A 132 -9.06 27.58 3.13
CA SER A 132 -7.90 28.49 3.16
C SER A 132 -6.93 28.27 1.98
N LEU A 133 -7.48 27.97 0.80
CA LEU A 133 -6.71 27.71 -0.41
C LEU A 133 -6.22 29.04 -1.02
N GLN A 134 -4.96 29.07 -1.44
CA GLN A 134 -4.38 30.28 -2.01
C GLN A 134 -4.70 30.39 -3.50
N LEU A 135 -5.22 31.55 -3.90
CA LEU A 135 -5.49 31.91 -5.29
C LEU A 135 -4.40 32.86 -5.80
N LYS A 136 -3.98 32.67 -7.05
CA LYS A 136 -2.84 33.39 -7.65
C LYS A 136 -3.17 34.84 -7.98
N TYR A 137 -4.40 35.11 -8.42
CA TYR A 137 -4.80 36.42 -8.94
C TYR A 137 -5.95 37.01 -8.11
N GLY A 138 -5.61 37.49 -6.91
CA GLY A 138 -6.58 38.11 -5.99
C GLY A 138 -7.56 37.10 -5.37
N ASN A 139 -8.63 37.63 -4.77
CA ASN A 139 -9.56 36.86 -3.93
C ASN A 139 -10.91 36.58 -4.62
N GLN A 140 -10.99 36.71 -5.95
CA GLN A 140 -12.22 36.41 -6.69
C GLN A 140 -12.45 34.89 -6.70
N GLU A 141 -13.54 34.47 -6.06
CA GLU A 141 -14.07 33.09 -6.07
C GLU A 141 -15.13 32.91 -7.18
N ILE A 142 -15.67 31.70 -7.28
CA ILE A 142 -16.72 31.34 -8.25
C ILE A 142 -18.05 31.95 -7.81
N THR A 143 -18.58 32.88 -8.60
CA THR A 143 -19.83 33.61 -8.32
C THR A 143 -20.93 33.31 -9.32
N ALA A 144 -20.58 32.96 -10.55
CA ALA A 144 -21.53 32.66 -11.63
C ALA A 144 -21.42 31.19 -12.09
N PRO A 145 -22.51 30.61 -12.64
CA PRO A 145 -22.57 29.20 -13.05
C PRO A 145 -21.69 28.87 -14.28
N ASP A 146 -21.20 29.88 -14.99
CA ASP A 146 -20.31 29.80 -16.15
C ASP A 146 -18.85 30.17 -15.80
N GLU A 147 -18.49 30.24 -14.52
CA GLU A 147 -17.12 30.50 -14.07
C GLU A 147 -16.42 29.20 -13.67
N VAL A 148 -15.10 29.16 -13.79
CA VAL A 148 -14.27 28.04 -13.33
C VAL A 148 -12.96 28.55 -12.73
N ILE A 149 -12.48 27.86 -11.71
CA ILE A 149 -11.12 28.03 -11.20
C ILE A 149 -10.31 26.80 -11.60
N VAL A 150 -9.09 27.01 -12.09
CA VAL A 150 -8.21 25.92 -12.53
C VAL A 150 -6.99 25.80 -11.62
N SER A 151 -6.39 24.62 -11.53
CA SER A 151 -5.13 24.44 -10.81
C SER A 151 -3.95 25.08 -11.56
N GLN A 152 -2.88 25.36 -10.83
CA GLN A 152 -1.65 25.87 -11.42
C GLN A 152 -1.02 24.88 -12.43
N SER A 153 -0.99 23.59 -12.11
CA SER A 153 -0.53 22.53 -13.04
C SER A 153 -1.35 22.48 -14.33
N PHE A 154 -2.68 22.50 -14.22
CA PHE A 154 -3.54 22.47 -15.41
C PHE A 154 -3.38 23.74 -16.24
N ALA A 155 -3.38 24.91 -15.60
CA ALA A 155 -3.15 26.19 -16.29
C ALA A 155 -1.85 26.18 -17.09
N ARG A 156 -0.77 25.66 -16.49
CA ARG A 156 0.54 25.53 -17.14
C ARG A 156 0.51 24.54 -18.30
N LYS A 157 -0.20 23.42 -18.14
CA LYS A 157 -0.32 22.38 -19.16
C LYS A 157 -1.14 22.85 -20.37
N ALA A 158 -2.26 23.53 -20.14
CA ALA A 158 -3.17 23.96 -21.20
C ALA A 158 -2.76 25.29 -21.86
N PHE A 159 -2.20 26.23 -21.09
CA PHE A 159 -1.95 27.62 -21.54
C PHE A 159 -0.49 28.06 -21.40
N GLY A 160 0.42 27.21 -20.91
CA GLY A 160 1.83 27.55 -20.71
C GLY A 160 2.05 28.54 -19.56
N GLU A 161 3.00 29.48 -19.72
CA GLU A 161 3.28 30.52 -18.72
C GLU A 161 2.39 31.78 -18.90
N GLU A 162 1.45 31.75 -19.85
CA GLU A 162 0.55 32.87 -20.10
C GLU A 162 -0.52 33.00 -19.00
N ASN A 163 -1.07 34.21 -18.83
CA ASN A 163 -2.20 34.43 -17.93
C ASN A 163 -3.48 33.78 -18.49
N PRO A 164 -4.06 32.76 -17.80
CA PRO A 164 -5.23 32.04 -18.28
C PRO A 164 -6.56 32.77 -17.99
N ILE A 165 -6.54 33.88 -17.23
CA ILE A 165 -7.76 34.60 -16.85
C ILE A 165 -8.47 35.12 -18.10
N GLY A 166 -9.79 34.89 -18.13
CA GLY A 166 -10.67 35.28 -19.23
C GLY A 166 -10.64 34.34 -20.42
N GLN A 167 -9.74 33.34 -20.45
CA GLN A 167 -9.82 32.24 -21.41
C GLN A 167 -10.97 31.31 -21.05
N VAL A 168 -11.39 30.48 -22.00
CA VAL A 168 -12.56 29.62 -21.85
C VAL A 168 -12.20 28.14 -21.97
N ILE A 169 -12.91 27.33 -21.20
CA ILE A 169 -12.93 25.87 -21.35
C ILE A 169 -14.34 25.44 -21.73
N ARG A 170 -14.44 24.58 -22.75
CA ARG A 170 -15.70 23.98 -23.18
C ARG A 170 -15.81 22.59 -22.57
N GLN A 171 -16.94 22.28 -21.97
CA GLN A 171 -17.22 20.93 -21.52
C GLN A 171 -17.74 20.09 -22.69
N GLU A 172 -17.11 18.96 -22.96
CA GLU A 172 -17.62 18.00 -23.95
C GLU A 172 -18.79 17.20 -23.35
N THR A 173 -19.79 16.89 -24.17
CA THR A 173 -21.01 16.17 -23.79
C THR A 173 -21.39 15.17 -24.87
N GLU A 174 -22.06 14.08 -24.47
CA GLU A 174 -22.64 13.10 -25.40
C GLU A 174 -23.91 13.62 -26.09
N ALA A 175 -24.54 14.67 -25.55
CA ALA A 175 -25.78 15.21 -26.09
C ALA A 175 -25.57 15.85 -27.49
N ALA A 176 -26.43 15.47 -28.44
CA ALA A 176 -26.37 15.92 -29.83
C ALA A 176 -26.70 17.41 -30.06
N ASN A 177 -27.27 18.09 -29.05
CA ASN A 177 -27.71 19.48 -29.17
C ASN A 177 -26.59 20.46 -28.76
N PRO A 178 -26.20 21.42 -29.63
CA PRO A 178 -25.21 22.45 -29.31
C PRO A 178 -25.59 23.32 -28.09
N SER A 179 -26.88 23.40 -27.78
CA SER A 179 -27.46 24.17 -26.67
C SER A 179 -27.13 23.61 -25.28
N ASP A 180 -26.64 22.37 -25.19
CA ASP A 180 -26.22 21.73 -23.93
C ASP A 180 -24.70 21.80 -23.69
N LEU A 181 -23.95 22.45 -24.59
CA LEU A 181 -22.52 22.72 -24.42
C LEU A 181 -22.32 23.84 -23.40
N MET A 182 -21.83 23.48 -22.22
CA MET A 182 -21.48 24.45 -21.18
C MET A 182 -20.07 24.98 -21.45
N VAL A 183 -19.96 26.30 -21.59
CA VAL A 183 -18.69 27.01 -21.74
C VAL A 183 -18.42 27.74 -20.43
N TYR A 184 -17.23 27.54 -19.88
CA TYR A 184 -16.80 28.15 -18.63
C TYR A 184 -15.65 29.13 -18.85
N LYS A 185 -15.71 30.28 -18.20
CA LYS A 185 -14.66 31.30 -18.20
C LYS A 185 -13.76 31.12 -16.99
N ILE A 186 -12.44 31.11 -17.22
CA ILE A 186 -11.45 31.01 -16.15
C ILE A 186 -11.38 32.35 -15.40
N VAL A 187 -11.70 32.33 -14.11
CA VAL A 187 -11.68 33.53 -13.25
C VAL A 187 -10.47 33.61 -12.33
N ASN A 188 -9.89 32.46 -11.96
CA ASN A 188 -8.71 32.43 -11.09
C ASN A 188 -7.90 31.14 -11.25
N VAL A 189 -6.73 31.09 -10.61
CA VAL A 189 -5.85 29.92 -10.56
C VAL A 189 -5.55 29.55 -9.12
N ALA A 190 -5.83 28.32 -8.72
CA ALA A 190 -5.48 27.77 -7.42
C ALA A 190 -3.99 27.40 -7.37
N LEU A 191 -3.25 27.99 -6.43
CA LEU A 191 -1.83 27.67 -6.16
C LEU A 191 -1.69 26.38 -5.36
N THR A 192 -2.67 26.11 -4.50
CA THR A 192 -2.72 24.88 -3.71
C THR A 192 -3.31 23.76 -4.56
N GLU A 193 -2.51 22.75 -4.86
CA GLU A 193 -2.94 21.58 -5.62
C GLU A 193 -3.55 20.54 -4.68
N GLU A 194 -4.87 20.60 -4.51
CA GLU A 194 -5.58 19.51 -3.85
C GLU A 194 -5.51 18.25 -4.72
N LYS A 195 -5.43 17.11 -4.04
CA LYS A 195 -5.48 15.80 -4.67
C LYS A 195 -6.79 15.14 -4.31
N ASP A 196 -7.39 14.46 -5.27
CA ASP A 196 -8.59 13.67 -5.04
C ASP A 196 -8.32 12.40 -4.21
N PHE A 197 -9.37 11.62 -3.99
CA PHE A 197 -9.31 10.36 -3.23
C PHE A 197 -8.36 9.32 -3.85
N HIS A 198 -8.11 9.38 -5.15
CA HIS A 198 -7.15 8.53 -5.86
C HIS A 198 -5.73 9.13 -5.86
N GLY A 199 -5.57 10.35 -5.35
CA GLY A 199 -4.30 11.03 -5.27
C GLY A 199 -3.91 11.82 -6.53
N LYS A 200 -4.82 11.95 -7.49
CA LYS A 200 -4.65 12.76 -8.68
C LYS A 200 -4.95 14.22 -8.35
N THR A 201 -4.14 15.15 -8.85
CA THR A 201 -4.38 16.58 -8.67
C THR A 201 -5.72 16.97 -9.28
N ILE A 202 -6.52 17.76 -8.56
CA ILE A 202 -7.75 18.34 -9.09
C ILE A 202 -7.33 19.45 -10.06
N ASP A 203 -7.75 19.31 -11.32
CA ASP A 203 -7.35 20.21 -12.39
C ASP A 203 -8.31 21.40 -12.52
N CYS A 204 -9.61 21.17 -12.27
CA CYS A 204 -10.67 22.15 -12.46
C CYS A 204 -11.70 22.13 -11.32
N TYR A 205 -12.12 23.31 -10.87
CA TYR A 205 -13.15 23.53 -9.87
C TYR A 205 -14.34 24.22 -10.52
N PHE A 206 -15.44 23.50 -10.69
CA PHE A 206 -16.67 23.98 -11.31
C PHE A 206 -17.71 24.40 -10.26
N PRO A 207 -18.67 25.28 -10.58
CA PRO A 207 -19.78 25.60 -9.69
C PRO A 207 -20.73 24.41 -9.52
N LEU A 208 -21.45 24.38 -8.39
CA LEU A 208 -22.55 23.44 -8.18
C LEU A 208 -23.66 23.67 -9.22
N SER A 209 -23.81 22.73 -10.16
CA SER A 209 -24.85 22.78 -11.21
C SER A 209 -26.11 22.03 -10.79
N ALA A 210 -27.28 22.62 -11.06
CA ALA A 210 -28.59 22.00 -10.80
C ALA A 210 -28.92 20.85 -11.78
N LYS A 211 -28.26 20.78 -12.94
CA LYS A 211 -28.45 19.68 -13.90
C LYS A 211 -27.71 18.40 -13.51
N SER A 212 -26.81 18.46 -12.52
CA SER A 212 -25.92 17.36 -12.15
C SER A 212 -26.45 16.66 -10.90
N ARG A 213 -27.00 15.44 -11.04
CA ARG A 213 -27.36 14.55 -9.91
C ARG A 213 -26.12 13.92 -9.26
N THR A 214 -25.10 14.74 -9.02
CA THR A 214 -23.86 14.32 -8.36
C THR A 214 -24.02 14.47 -6.86
N PRO A 215 -23.81 13.39 -6.07
CA PRO A 215 -23.79 13.48 -4.63
C PRO A 215 -22.81 14.53 -4.13
N LEU A 216 -23.23 15.30 -3.12
CA LEU A 216 -22.46 16.35 -2.49
C LEU A 216 -22.04 15.94 -1.07
N CYS A 217 -20.81 16.27 -0.73
CA CYS A 217 -20.34 16.32 0.64
C CYS A 217 -20.54 17.73 1.18
N ILE A 218 -21.37 17.86 2.23
CA ILE A 218 -21.64 19.13 2.90
C ILE A 218 -20.82 19.21 4.18
N ARG A 219 -20.06 20.29 4.33
CA ARG A 219 -19.19 20.59 5.47
C ARG A 219 -19.53 21.93 6.11
N SER A 220 -19.18 22.05 7.38
CA SER A 220 -19.10 23.32 8.10
C SER A 220 -18.15 23.19 9.29
N ARG A 221 -17.93 24.28 10.02
CA ARG A 221 -17.17 24.31 11.27
C ARG A 221 -18.13 24.54 12.45
N LEU A 222 -17.91 23.84 13.55
CA LEU A 222 -18.59 24.14 14.81
C LEU A 222 -18.13 25.50 15.34
N THR A 223 -19.06 26.32 15.78
CA THR A 223 -18.80 27.63 16.40
C THR A 223 -19.22 27.63 17.87
N GLY A 224 -18.47 28.36 18.71
CA GLY A 224 -18.72 28.46 20.15
C GLY A 224 -18.40 27.17 20.93
N GLN A 225 -19.19 26.88 21.97
CA GLN A 225 -19.07 25.65 22.79
C GLN A 225 -19.98 24.50 22.30
N THR A 226 -20.49 24.59 21.06
CA THR A 226 -21.44 23.62 20.51
C THR A 226 -20.77 22.26 20.30
N THR A 227 -21.35 21.20 20.87
CA THR A 227 -20.91 19.82 20.65
C THR A 227 -21.68 19.17 19.50
N THR A 228 -21.09 18.16 18.87
CA THR A 228 -21.75 17.37 17.83
C THR A 228 -23.04 16.71 18.33
N GLU A 229 -23.11 16.33 19.61
CA GLU A 229 -24.34 15.79 20.22
C GLU A 229 -25.46 16.83 20.31
N SER A 230 -25.14 18.07 20.70
CA SER A 230 -26.12 19.16 20.74
C SER A 230 -26.65 19.48 19.34
N LEU A 231 -25.74 19.54 18.36
CA LEU A 231 -26.10 19.78 16.97
C LEU A 231 -26.96 18.64 16.40
N ASN A 232 -26.62 17.38 16.68
CA ASN A 232 -27.39 16.22 16.22
C ASN A 232 -28.81 16.18 16.80
N LYS A 233 -29.02 16.67 18.02
CA LYS A 233 -30.37 16.82 18.58
C LYS A 233 -31.20 17.86 17.82
N GLN A 234 -30.59 18.97 17.42
CA GLN A 234 -31.23 20.00 16.62
C GLN A 234 -31.53 19.49 15.19
N LEU A 235 -30.57 18.83 14.55
CA LEU A 235 -30.70 18.32 13.19
C LEU A 235 -31.73 17.19 13.08
N LYS A 236 -31.91 16.37 14.12
CA LYS A 236 -32.93 15.30 14.14
C LYS A 236 -34.37 15.85 14.08
N GLY A 237 -34.59 17.09 14.51
CA GLY A 237 -35.88 17.77 14.41
C GLY A 237 -36.19 18.31 13.00
N LEU A 238 -35.18 18.39 12.13
CA LEU A 238 -35.31 18.87 10.76
C LEU A 238 -35.49 17.66 9.84
N THR A 239 -36.74 17.31 9.56
CA THR A 239 -37.09 16.26 8.60
C THR A 239 -37.72 16.88 7.38
N TRP A 240 -37.31 16.43 6.19
CA TRP A 240 -37.95 16.80 4.93
C TRP A 240 -38.05 15.60 4.01
N LYS A 241 -38.92 15.72 3.00
CA LYS A 241 -39.08 14.70 1.97
C LYS A 241 -38.02 14.86 0.89
N HIS A 242 -37.35 13.75 0.61
CA HIS A 242 -36.41 13.61 -0.48
C HIS A 242 -36.87 12.44 -1.35
N GLY A 243 -37.58 12.74 -2.44
CA GLY A 243 -38.35 11.72 -3.17
C GLY A 243 -39.45 11.11 -2.30
N ASP A 244 -39.47 9.78 -2.17
CA ASP A 244 -40.45 9.03 -1.39
C ASP A 244 -40.03 8.78 0.08
N GLN A 245 -38.83 9.23 0.46
CA GLN A 245 -38.25 8.96 1.78
C GLN A 245 -38.20 10.22 2.65
N ASP A 246 -38.47 10.04 3.95
CA ASP A 246 -38.24 11.08 4.96
C ASP A 246 -36.77 11.00 5.41
N ILE A 247 -36.05 12.12 5.29
CA ILE A 247 -34.63 12.25 5.63
C ILE A 247 -34.46 13.21 6.80
N TYR A 248 -33.54 12.89 7.70
CA TYR A 248 -32.98 13.82 8.68
C TYR A 248 -31.45 13.86 8.56
N LEU A 249 -30.84 14.91 9.10
CA LEU A 249 -29.38 15.04 9.12
C LEU A 249 -28.76 14.61 10.43
N TYR A 250 -27.51 14.18 10.34
CA TYR A 250 -26.61 14.18 11.47
C TYR A 250 -25.23 14.70 11.06
N ALA A 251 -24.59 15.38 12.00
CA ALA A 251 -23.23 15.87 11.94
C ALA A 251 -22.26 14.86 12.56
N SER A 252 -21.21 14.54 11.82
CA SER A 252 -20.04 13.79 12.31
C SER A 252 -18.79 14.64 12.20
N LEU A 253 -17.94 14.58 13.22
CA LEU A 253 -16.67 15.30 13.21
C LEU A 253 -15.69 14.61 12.25
N GLU A 254 -15.06 15.34 11.32
CA GLU A 254 -14.26 14.72 10.26
C GLU A 254 -13.05 13.94 10.80
N SER A 255 -12.48 14.38 11.93
CA SER A 255 -11.39 13.64 12.58
C SER A 255 -11.80 12.24 13.03
N LYS A 256 -13.09 12.00 13.35
CA LYS A 256 -13.63 10.67 13.71
C LYS A 256 -13.96 9.81 12.49
N GLN A 257 -14.29 10.41 11.35
CA GLN A 257 -14.68 9.68 10.13
C GLN A 257 -13.47 9.27 9.29
N ASN A 258 -12.45 10.14 9.19
CA ASN A 258 -11.20 9.86 8.48
C ASN A 258 -10.24 8.96 9.28
N SER A 259 -10.40 8.89 10.60
CA SER A 259 -9.78 7.87 11.45
C SER A 259 -10.60 6.59 11.42
N SER A 260 -10.72 5.95 10.25
CA SER A 260 -11.16 4.56 10.27
C SER A 260 -10.17 3.81 11.15
N VAL A 261 -10.66 3.23 12.25
CA VAL A 261 -9.83 2.50 13.23
C VAL A 261 -8.92 1.52 12.49
N GLN A 262 -9.42 0.92 11.40
CA GLN A 262 -8.70 0.04 10.51
C GLN A 262 -7.54 0.70 9.75
N ARG A 263 -7.68 1.92 9.22
CA ARG A 263 -6.58 2.65 8.57
C ARG A 263 -5.51 3.06 9.58
N THR A 264 -5.91 3.59 10.73
CA THR A 264 -4.97 3.96 11.80
C THR A 264 -4.20 2.75 12.30
N ILE A 265 -4.89 1.62 12.51
CA ILE A 265 -4.25 0.34 12.86
C ILE A 265 -3.29 -0.10 11.75
N SER A 266 -3.67 -0.01 10.48
CA SER A 266 -2.80 -0.40 9.35
C SER A 266 -1.53 0.44 9.27
N ILE A 267 -1.65 1.76 9.45
CA ILE A 267 -0.51 2.69 9.50
C ILE A 267 0.39 2.38 10.70
N LEU A 268 -0.20 2.18 11.89
CA LEU A 268 0.55 1.82 13.10
C LEU A 268 1.26 0.49 12.95
N LEU A 269 0.61 -0.51 12.34
CA LEU A 269 1.22 -1.81 12.03
C LEU A 269 2.39 -1.66 11.06
N ALA A 270 2.24 -0.88 9.99
CA ALA A 270 3.32 -0.67 9.03
C ALA A 270 4.53 0.05 9.67
N ARG A 271 4.30 1.08 10.50
CA ARG A 271 5.35 1.74 11.29
C ARG A 271 5.99 0.79 12.31
N PHE A 272 5.19 -0.06 12.95
CA PHE A 272 5.67 -1.07 13.90
C PHE A 272 6.59 -2.09 13.22
N ILE A 273 6.17 -2.61 12.06
CA ILE A 273 6.95 -3.54 11.23
C ILE A 273 8.28 -2.92 10.82
N ALA A 274 8.28 -1.68 10.30
CA ALA A 274 9.50 -0.97 9.94
C ALA A 274 10.43 -0.76 11.15
N SER A 275 9.85 -0.45 12.31
CA SER A 275 10.59 -0.31 13.57
C SER A 275 11.26 -1.61 14.00
N LEU A 276 10.61 -2.77 13.82
CA LEU A 276 11.19 -4.08 14.14
C LEU A 276 12.42 -4.40 13.28
N ILE A 277 12.44 -3.98 12.01
CA ILE A 277 13.59 -4.19 11.11
C ILE A 277 14.76 -3.31 11.55
N LEU A 278 14.51 -2.04 11.84
CA LEU A 278 15.52 -1.14 12.40
C LEU A 278 16.05 -1.67 13.74
N LEU A 279 15.15 -2.14 14.61
CA LEU A 279 15.49 -2.74 15.90
C LEU A 279 16.37 -3.99 15.71
N SER A 280 16.08 -4.85 14.74
CA SER A 280 16.93 -6.00 14.40
C SER A 280 18.35 -5.58 13.98
N GLY A 281 18.46 -4.55 13.12
CA GLY A 281 19.74 -3.96 12.73
C GLY A 281 20.51 -3.41 13.93
N LEU A 282 19.83 -2.65 14.79
CA LEU A 282 20.37 -2.06 16.01
C LEU A 282 20.81 -3.13 17.03
N ILE A 283 20.04 -4.20 17.20
CA ILE A 283 20.37 -5.33 18.08
C ILE A 283 21.67 -5.98 17.62
N ASN A 284 21.83 -6.21 16.32
CA ASN A 284 23.05 -6.80 15.78
C ASN A 284 24.27 -5.89 16.03
N PHE A 285 24.11 -4.59 15.80
CA PHE A 285 25.13 -3.57 16.06
C PHE A 285 25.52 -3.47 17.55
N LEU A 286 24.54 -3.33 18.45
CA LEU A 286 24.75 -3.25 19.89
C LEU A 286 25.42 -4.52 20.43
N LYS A 287 24.97 -5.69 19.96
CA LYS A 287 25.60 -6.97 20.32
C LYS A 287 27.08 -6.98 19.94
N PHE A 288 27.43 -6.51 18.74
CA PHE A 288 28.82 -6.41 18.30
C PHE A 288 29.64 -5.45 19.17
N ILE A 289 29.13 -4.25 19.46
CA ILE A 289 29.82 -3.26 20.30
C ILE A 289 30.06 -3.78 21.71
N ILE A 290 29.01 -4.32 22.34
CA ILE A 290 29.10 -4.86 23.69
C ILE A 290 30.10 -6.02 23.73
N GLN A 291 30.12 -6.86 22.70
CA GLN A 291 31.07 -7.96 22.60
C GLN A 291 32.52 -7.48 22.39
N MET A 292 32.74 -6.47 21.55
CA MET A 292 34.06 -5.83 21.41
C MET A 292 34.55 -5.26 22.73
N PHE A 293 33.66 -4.60 23.49
CA PHE A 293 34.00 -4.08 24.81
C PHE A 293 34.48 -5.18 25.76
N TYR A 294 33.79 -6.32 25.81
CA TYR A 294 34.21 -7.45 26.65
C TYR A 294 35.55 -8.04 26.21
N ASN A 295 35.77 -8.20 24.91
CA ASN A 295 37.02 -8.74 24.38
C ASN A 295 38.21 -7.83 24.68
N ARG A 296 37.97 -6.52 24.79
CA ARG A 296 38.98 -5.49 25.04
C ARG A 296 39.00 -4.98 26.47
N GLN A 297 38.29 -5.65 27.38
CA GLN A 297 38.21 -5.23 28.77
C GLN A 297 39.60 -5.18 29.43
N ARG A 298 40.51 -6.11 29.09
CA ARG A 298 41.91 -6.10 29.56
C ARG A 298 42.67 -4.87 29.07
N GLU A 299 42.57 -4.55 27.78
CA GLU A 299 43.20 -3.36 27.18
C GLU A 299 42.71 -2.07 27.86
N LEU A 300 41.39 -1.94 28.06
CA LEU A 300 40.78 -0.75 28.67
C LEU A 300 41.16 -0.59 30.15
N VAL A 301 41.25 -1.70 30.90
CA VAL A 301 41.73 -1.69 32.30
C VAL A 301 43.22 -1.34 32.36
N LEU A 302 44.06 -1.87 31.47
CA LEU A 302 45.48 -1.52 31.39
C LEU A 302 45.68 -0.03 31.07
N ARG A 303 44.89 0.53 30.15
CA ARG A 303 44.93 1.97 29.84
C ARG A 303 44.52 2.84 31.03
N LYS A 304 43.55 2.39 31.85
CA LYS A 304 43.21 3.03 33.12
C LYS A 304 44.39 3.01 34.08
N CYS A 305 45.12 1.89 34.19
CA CYS A 305 46.33 1.79 35.02
C CYS A 305 47.48 2.68 34.52
N ILE A 306 47.60 2.90 33.21
CA ILE A 306 48.60 3.78 32.59
C ILE A 306 48.23 5.27 32.71
N GLY A 307 47.08 5.60 33.32
CA GLY A 307 46.67 6.98 33.60
C GLY A 307 45.73 7.60 32.57
N SER A 308 45.08 6.80 31.71
CA SER A 308 44.06 7.33 30.80
C SER A 308 42.85 7.83 31.58
N ASP A 309 42.50 9.11 31.38
CA ASP A 309 41.29 9.71 31.92
C ASP A 309 40.02 9.06 31.35
N ILE A 310 38.92 9.09 32.12
CA ILE A 310 37.61 8.54 31.77
C ILE A 310 37.07 9.18 30.49
N LYS A 311 37.31 10.48 30.31
CA LYS A 311 36.95 11.20 29.07
C LYS A 311 37.69 10.65 27.85
N GLY A 312 38.95 10.23 28.02
CA GLY A 312 39.74 9.59 26.97
C GLY A 312 39.22 8.21 26.58
N LEU A 313 38.84 7.39 27.58
CA LEU A 313 38.22 6.07 27.34
C LEU A 313 36.86 6.20 26.65
N PHE A 314 36.04 7.17 27.06
CA PHE A 314 34.79 7.50 26.40
C PHE A 314 35.01 7.94 24.95
N ALA A 315 35.90 8.91 24.73
CA ALA A 315 36.19 9.43 23.39
C ALA A 315 36.70 8.34 22.43
N LEU A 316 37.46 7.38 22.92
CA LEU A 316 37.93 6.23 22.13
C LEU A 316 36.77 5.31 21.70
N LEU A 317 35.95 4.87 22.67
CA LEU A 317 34.81 3.98 22.38
C LEU A 317 33.77 4.67 21.50
N PHE A 318 33.53 5.95 21.75
CA PHE A 318 32.66 6.78 20.93
C PHE A 318 33.20 6.92 19.50
N ALA A 319 34.51 7.15 19.32
CA ALA A 319 35.10 7.25 17.98
C ALA A 319 34.96 5.94 17.17
N GLU A 320 34.99 4.78 17.81
CA GLU A 320 34.74 3.48 17.13
C GLU A 320 33.29 3.33 16.69
N ILE A 321 32.35 3.69 17.57
CA ILE A 321 30.92 3.63 17.28
C ILE A 321 30.56 4.65 16.19
N PHE A 322 31.12 5.86 16.29
CA PHE A 322 30.97 6.91 15.30
C PHE A 322 31.39 6.42 13.91
N TRP A 323 32.60 5.88 13.75
CA TRP A 323 33.05 5.36 12.45
C TRP A 323 32.11 4.29 11.89
N MET A 324 31.69 3.33 12.71
CA MET A 324 30.82 2.25 12.24
C MET A 324 29.43 2.77 11.86
N LEU A 325 28.87 3.68 12.66
CA LEU A 325 27.56 4.28 12.43
C LEU A 325 27.58 5.17 11.19
N SER A 326 28.64 5.95 10.98
CA SER A 326 28.81 6.79 9.78
C SER A 326 28.94 5.93 8.52
N VAL A 327 29.68 4.82 8.56
CA VAL A 327 29.75 3.88 7.43
C VAL A 327 28.38 3.25 7.15
N ALA A 328 27.63 2.87 8.18
CA ALA A 328 26.27 2.34 8.02
C ALA A 328 25.31 3.38 7.42
N PHE A 329 25.41 4.65 7.83
CA PHE A 329 24.63 5.74 7.28
C PHE A 329 24.95 6.00 5.81
N LEU A 330 26.23 6.07 5.43
CA LEU A 330 26.64 6.22 4.02
C LEU A 330 26.18 5.05 3.16
N LEU A 331 26.26 3.82 3.69
CA LEU A 331 25.71 2.64 3.01
C LEU A 331 24.18 2.73 2.87
N SER A 332 23.46 3.25 3.87
CA SER A 332 22.01 3.46 3.79
C SER A 332 21.65 4.40 2.65
N LEU A 333 22.38 5.50 2.47
CA LEU A 333 22.15 6.43 1.36
C LEU A 333 22.32 5.72 0.00
N ALA A 334 23.39 4.95 -0.18
CA ALA A 334 23.62 4.20 -1.42
C ALA A 334 22.53 3.14 -1.68
N VAL A 335 22.12 2.39 -0.64
CA VAL A 335 21.03 1.40 -0.76
C VAL A 335 19.71 2.07 -1.09
N THR A 336 19.47 3.27 -0.57
CA THR A 336 18.27 4.06 -0.87
C THR A 336 18.20 4.44 -2.34
N GLU A 337 19.29 4.93 -2.93
CA GLU A 337 19.34 5.29 -4.36
C GLU A 337 19.10 4.06 -5.25
N ILE A 338 19.73 2.93 -4.93
CA ILE A 338 19.51 1.66 -5.65
C ILE A 338 18.05 1.22 -5.54
N THR A 339 17.47 1.32 -4.33
CA THR A 339 16.08 0.90 -4.09
C THR A 339 15.11 1.80 -4.85
N LEU A 340 15.31 3.13 -4.84
CA LEU A 340 14.50 4.07 -5.61
C LEU A 340 14.60 3.82 -7.11
N SER A 341 15.80 3.58 -7.64
CA SER A 341 15.99 3.25 -9.07
C SER A 341 15.24 1.97 -9.47
N LEU A 342 15.31 0.92 -8.64
CA LEU A 342 14.53 -0.31 -8.86
C LEU A 342 13.03 -0.01 -8.82
N VAL A 343 12.58 0.74 -7.82
CA VAL A 343 11.18 1.12 -7.63
C VAL A 343 10.64 1.87 -8.85
N TYR A 344 11.38 2.82 -9.43
CA TYR A 344 11.00 3.53 -10.67
C TYR A 344 11.03 2.65 -11.93
N THR A 345 11.82 1.58 -11.94
CA THR A 345 11.89 0.66 -13.09
C THR A 345 10.73 -0.33 -13.07
N TYR A 346 10.32 -0.78 -11.89
CA TYR A 346 9.29 -1.81 -11.73
C TYR A 346 7.87 -1.25 -11.57
N ILE A 347 7.71 0.02 -11.20
CA ILE A 347 6.41 0.67 -11.01
C ILE A 347 6.34 1.90 -11.93
N ARG A 348 5.24 2.03 -12.68
CA ARG A 348 5.05 3.12 -13.66
C ARG A 348 5.02 4.49 -12.96
N PRO A 349 5.62 5.55 -13.55
CA PRO A 349 5.70 6.89 -12.93
C PRO A 349 4.34 7.54 -12.63
N GLU A 350 3.31 7.19 -13.41
CA GLU A 350 1.98 7.80 -13.35
C GLU A 350 1.19 7.39 -12.10
N ASP A 351 1.51 6.24 -11.52
CA ASP A 351 0.85 5.68 -10.34
C ASP A 351 1.66 5.92 -9.04
N MET A 352 2.79 6.65 -9.12
CA MET A 352 3.73 6.80 -8.02
C MET A 352 3.59 8.11 -7.25
N ILE A 353 3.76 7.98 -5.92
CA ILE A 353 4.06 9.10 -5.04
C ILE A 353 5.46 9.61 -5.39
N SER A 354 5.59 10.89 -5.74
CA SER A 354 6.89 11.54 -5.95
C SER A 354 7.73 11.50 -4.67
N PHE A 355 8.85 10.78 -4.70
CA PHE A 355 9.82 10.79 -3.58
C PHE A 355 10.73 12.00 -3.67
N SER A 356 10.65 12.88 -2.66
CA SER A 356 11.62 13.95 -2.45
C SER A 356 12.88 13.37 -1.80
N LEU A 357 13.98 13.30 -2.55
CA LEU A 357 15.27 12.84 -2.04
C LEU A 357 15.75 13.69 -0.85
N VAL A 358 15.44 14.99 -0.85
CA VAL A 358 15.84 15.93 0.21
C VAL A 358 15.19 15.54 1.54
N ASP A 359 13.88 15.29 1.53
CA ASP A 359 13.14 14.92 2.75
C ASP A 359 13.57 13.55 3.27
N LEU A 360 13.82 12.61 2.35
CA LEU A 360 14.22 11.26 2.71
C LEU A 360 15.64 11.25 3.30
N TYR A 361 16.59 11.99 2.72
CA TYR A 361 17.93 12.18 3.29
C TYR A 361 17.88 12.93 4.63
N GLY A 362 17.01 13.92 4.76
CA GLY A 362 16.74 14.61 6.02
C GLY A 362 16.27 13.64 7.12
N SER A 363 15.32 12.76 6.80
CA SER A 363 14.82 11.74 7.74
C SER A 363 15.92 10.76 8.18
N GLN A 364 16.77 10.29 7.25
CA GLN A 364 17.88 9.39 7.55
C GLN A 364 18.95 10.07 8.41
N LEU A 365 19.23 11.36 8.16
CA LEU A 365 20.15 12.14 8.98
C LEU A 365 19.60 12.31 10.41
N GLY A 366 18.31 12.61 10.55
CA GLY A 366 17.63 12.68 11.84
C GLY A 366 17.73 11.37 12.62
N LEU A 367 17.48 10.24 11.95
CA LEU A 367 17.63 8.91 12.54
C LEU A 367 19.07 8.58 12.92
N TYR A 368 20.04 8.94 12.08
CA TYR A 368 21.46 8.79 12.39
C TYR A 368 21.84 9.54 13.67
N LEU A 369 21.39 10.79 13.82
CA LEU A 369 21.64 11.59 15.03
C LEU A 369 20.97 10.99 16.27
N ALA A 370 19.73 10.52 16.14
CA ALA A 370 19.02 9.83 17.22
C ALA A 370 19.72 8.54 17.66
N LEU A 371 20.15 7.70 16.69
CA LEU A 371 20.90 6.47 16.95
C LEU A 371 22.25 6.77 17.59
N LEU A 372 22.96 7.82 17.15
CA LEU A 372 24.22 8.25 17.74
C LEU A 372 24.03 8.64 19.20
N LEU A 373 22.95 9.35 19.54
CA LEU A 373 22.59 9.71 20.92
C LEU A 373 22.29 8.46 21.77
N ILE A 374 21.48 7.53 21.25
CA ILE A 374 21.17 6.26 21.93
C ILE A 374 22.47 5.48 22.20
N CYS A 375 23.37 5.42 21.23
CA CYS A 375 24.64 4.71 21.38
C CYS A 375 25.58 5.42 22.36
N MET A 376 25.58 6.75 22.39
CA MET A 376 26.30 7.55 23.39
C MET A 376 25.89 7.14 24.81
N LEU A 377 24.57 7.02 25.05
CA LEU A 377 24.03 6.54 26.33
C LEU A 377 24.41 5.08 26.60
N ALA A 378 24.38 4.22 25.59
CA ALA A 378 24.75 2.82 25.72
C ALA A 378 26.21 2.61 26.14
N ILE A 379 27.14 3.51 25.76
CA ILE A 379 28.57 3.48 26.16
C ILE A 379 28.78 3.82 27.63
N LEU A 380 27.87 4.57 28.26
CA LEU A 380 27.98 4.94 29.67
C LEU A 380 27.93 3.70 30.57
N TYR A 381 27.14 2.68 30.22
CA TYR A 381 27.04 1.44 30.99
C TYR A 381 28.37 0.66 31.07
N PRO A 382 29.06 0.34 29.95
CA PRO A 382 30.39 -0.25 29.96
C PRO A 382 31.41 0.54 30.79
N ILE A 383 31.42 1.88 30.66
CA ILE A 383 32.37 2.75 31.37
C ILE A 383 32.08 2.77 32.87
N TYR A 384 30.82 2.90 33.25
CA TYR A 384 30.39 2.83 34.65
C TYR A 384 30.80 1.50 35.30
N ARG A 385 30.63 0.38 34.58
CA ARG A 385 31.09 -0.93 35.04
C ARG A 385 32.61 -0.99 35.17
N LEU A 386 33.35 -0.43 34.21
CA LEU A 386 34.82 -0.36 34.23
C LEU A 386 35.36 0.53 35.36
N ARG A 387 34.57 1.49 35.85
CA ARG A 387 34.88 2.29 37.05
C ARG A 387 34.89 1.44 38.32
N ARG A 388 33.90 0.55 38.50
CA ARG A 388 33.70 -0.26 39.72
C ARG A 388 34.57 -1.53 39.80
N LEU A 389 35.18 -1.97 38.71
CA LEU A 389 35.99 -3.18 38.70
C LEU A 389 37.40 -2.90 39.24
N SER A 390 37.83 -3.68 40.24
CA SER A 390 39.22 -3.71 40.71
C SER A 390 40.10 -4.53 39.75
N VAL A 391 41.38 -4.16 39.65
CA VAL A 391 42.35 -4.77 38.71
C VAL A 391 42.44 -6.30 38.92
N LEU A 392 42.45 -6.75 40.17
CA LEU A 392 42.48 -8.17 40.55
C LEU A 392 41.24 -8.97 40.10
N HIS A 393 40.06 -8.35 40.09
CA HIS A 393 38.82 -9.03 39.67
C HIS A 393 38.77 -9.28 38.15
N SER A 394 39.57 -8.55 37.35
CA SER A 394 39.63 -8.71 35.89
C SER A 394 40.52 -9.87 35.43
N VAL A 395 41.45 -10.32 36.29
CA VAL A 395 42.39 -11.42 35.99
C VAL A 395 41.79 -12.80 36.34
N VAL A 396 40.88 -12.86 37.33
CA VAL A 396 40.43 -14.13 37.95
C VAL A 396 39.00 -14.56 37.57
N GLN A 397 38.20 -13.75 36.84
CA GLN A 397 36.77 -14.06 36.70
C GLN A 397 36.43 -15.22 35.74
N ARG A 398 35.83 -16.27 36.30
CA ARG A 398 34.95 -17.25 35.62
C ARG A 398 33.86 -16.51 34.82
N GLN A 399 33.71 -16.86 33.54
CA GLN A 399 32.70 -16.33 32.62
C GLN A 399 31.29 -16.44 33.23
N LYS A 400 30.67 -15.31 33.62
CA LYS A 400 29.24 -15.28 33.97
C LYS A 400 28.39 -15.56 32.72
N ARG A 401 27.27 -16.25 32.91
CA ARG A 401 26.26 -16.58 31.87
C ARG A 401 25.98 -15.37 30.98
N HIS A 402 26.13 -15.53 29.67
CA HIS A 402 25.86 -14.52 28.64
C HIS A 402 24.34 -14.25 28.48
N VAL A 403 23.64 -13.85 29.55
CA VAL A 403 22.19 -13.66 29.57
C VAL A 403 21.76 -12.58 28.58
N PHE A 404 22.46 -11.44 28.56
CA PHE A 404 22.17 -10.34 27.63
C PHE A 404 22.31 -10.76 26.15
N ARG A 405 23.39 -11.48 25.82
CA ARG A 405 23.62 -12.02 24.47
C ARG A 405 22.48 -12.97 24.07
N ASN A 406 22.13 -13.90 24.96
CA ASN A 406 21.09 -14.89 24.70
C ASN A 406 19.72 -14.22 24.48
N PHE A 407 19.40 -13.19 25.28
CA PHE A 407 18.20 -12.39 25.11
C PHE A 407 18.17 -11.66 23.75
N MET A 408 19.28 -11.01 23.36
CA MET A 408 19.38 -10.32 22.07
C MET A 408 19.22 -11.28 20.87
N ILE A 409 19.80 -12.48 20.96
CA ILE A 409 19.61 -13.53 19.93
C ILE A 409 18.15 -14.00 19.90
N ALA A 410 17.52 -14.18 21.06
CA ALA A 410 16.13 -14.60 21.17
C ALA A 410 15.18 -13.57 20.54
N LEU A 411 15.38 -12.28 20.83
CA LEU A 411 14.59 -11.19 20.27
C LEU A 411 14.72 -11.11 18.75
N GLN A 412 15.94 -11.28 18.23
CA GLN A 412 16.15 -11.28 16.79
C GLN A 412 15.55 -12.50 16.09
N LEU A 413 15.66 -13.69 16.69
CA LEU A 413 14.96 -14.89 16.23
C LEU A 413 13.44 -14.68 16.21
N ALA A 414 12.89 -14.03 17.24
CA ALA A 414 11.47 -13.73 17.32
C ALA A 414 11.01 -12.84 16.15
N ILE A 415 11.76 -11.78 15.87
CA ILE A 415 11.51 -10.90 14.72
C ILE A 415 11.54 -11.70 13.41
N SER A 416 12.57 -12.52 13.19
CA SER A 416 12.69 -13.29 11.95
C SER A 416 11.61 -14.37 11.77
N ILE A 417 11.18 -15.04 12.85
CA ILE A 417 10.06 -16.00 12.80
C ILE A 417 8.76 -15.27 12.50
N LEU A 418 8.51 -14.11 13.12
CA LEU A 418 7.32 -13.29 12.88
C LEU A 418 7.20 -12.89 11.40
N PHE A 419 8.29 -12.37 10.82
CA PHE A 419 8.32 -11.98 9.41
C PHE A 419 8.15 -13.17 8.47
N THR A 420 8.98 -14.21 8.62
CA THR A 420 8.95 -15.36 7.71
C THR A 420 7.62 -16.09 7.79
N GLY A 421 7.08 -16.27 9.01
CA GLY A 421 5.78 -16.90 9.22
C GLY A 421 4.61 -16.06 8.73
N GLY A 422 4.65 -14.74 8.93
CA GLY A 422 3.63 -13.82 8.41
C GLY A 422 3.58 -13.83 6.89
N VAL A 423 4.73 -13.72 6.22
CA VAL A 423 4.79 -13.70 4.75
C VAL A 423 4.37 -15.03 4.14
N PHE A 424 4.79 -16.14 4.73
CA PHE A 424 4.36 -17.46 4.29
C PHE A 424 2.84 -17.64 4.49
N GLY A 425 2.31 -17.21 5.65
CA GLY A 425 0.88 -17.25 5.94
C GLY A 425 0.03 -16.38 5.01
N ILE A 426 0.47 -15.16 4.72
CA ILE A 426 -0.19 -14.27 3.74
C ILE A 426 -0.14 -14.88 2.34
N THR A 427 0.97 -15.51 1.96
CA THR A 427 1.09 -16.18 0.65
C THR A 427 0.12 -17.36 0.53
N LEU A 428 -0.05 -18.16 1.60
CA LEU A 428 -1.03 -19.24 1.63
C LEU A 428 -2.46 -18.71 1.55
N LEU A 429 -2.78 -17.68 2.35
CA LEU A 429 -4.06 -16.98 2.32
C LEU A 429 -4.42 -16.49 0.92
N PHE A 430 -3.44 -15.86 0.27
CA PHE A 430 -3.56 -15.37 -1.07
C PHE A 430 -3.81 -16.55 -2.01
N ASN A 431 -2.93 -17.56 -2.03
CA ASN A 431 -3.09 -18.69 -2.94
C ASN A 431 -4.47 -19.37 -2.82
N GLU A 432 -4.98 -19.59 -1.61
CA GLU A 432 -6.31 -20.18 -1.38
C GLU A 432 -7.45 -19.27 -1.87
N MET A 433 -7.33 -17.95 -1.68
CA MET A 433 -8.29 -16.97 -2.19
C MET A 433 -8.29 -16.91 -3.74
N PHE A 434 -7.13 -17.04 -4.39
CA PHE A 434 -7.03 -16.99 -5.86
C PHE A 434 -7.34 -18.31 -6.56
N GLU A 435 -7.05 -19.44 -5.92
CA GLU A 435 -7.43 -20.76 -6.40
C GLU A 435 -8.96 -20.97 -6.33
N GLY A 436 -9.64 -20.36 -5.36
CA GLY A 436 -11.10 -20.42 -5.21
C GLY A 436 -11.89 -19.60 -6.24
N MET A 437 -11.23 -18.71 -6.98
CA MET A 437 -11.87 -17.89 -8.00
C MET A 437 -12.04 -18.63 -9.33
N TYR A 438 -13.22 -18.52 -9.94
CA TYR A 438 -13.47 -19.14 -11.24
C TYR A 438 -12.66 -18.45 -12.35
N ARG A 439 -11.81 -19.20 -13.06
CA ARG A 439 -11.04 -18.71 -14.21
C ARG A 439 -11.35 -19.56 -15.45
N PRO A 440 -12.13 -19.06 -16.42
CA PRO A 440 -12.50 -19.82 -17.60
C PRO A 440 -11.38 -19.84 -18.65
N LEU A 441 -10.49 -18.84 -18.63
CA LEU A 441 -9.31 -18.77 -19.49
C LEU A 441 -8.04 -19.18 -18.75
N SER A 442 -7.12 -19.84 -19.45
CA SER A 442 -5.75 -20.06 -18.97
C SER A 442 -4.92 -18.77 -19.04
N THR A 443 -3.82 -18.69 -18.29
CA THR A 443 -2.91 -17.52 -18.30
C THR A 443 -2.41 -17.18 -19.71
N GLU A 444 -2.15 -18.18 -20.55
CA GLU A 444 -1.73 -17.97 -21.93
C GLU A 444 -2.85 -17.37 -22.79
N GLU A 445 -4.10 -17.76 -22.56
CA GLU A 445 -5.26 -17.20 -23.25
C GLU A 445 -5.58 -15.79 -22.78
N GLU A 446 -5.47 -15.49 -21.48
CA GLU A 446 -5.62 -14.13 -20.96
C GLU A 446 -4.57 -13.19 -21.58
N ASN A 447 -3.32 -13.65 -21.74
CA ASN A 447 -2.24 -12.89 -22.38
C ASN A 447 -2.49 -12.61 -23.88
N ARG A 448 -3.42 -13.32 -24.53
CA ARG A 448 -3.82 -13.08 -25.93
C ARG A 448 -4.91 -12.02 -26.08
N VAL A 449 -5.50 -11.54 -24.98
CA VAL A 449 -6.64 -10.62 -24.99
C VAL A 449 -6.19 -9.19 -24.72
N ILE A 450 -6.48 -8.29 -25.65
CA ILE A 450 -6.28 -6.84 -25.51
C ILE A 450 -7.61 -6.22 -25.13
N SER A 451 -7.63 -5.41 -24.08
CA SER A 451 -8.81 -4.63 -23.68
C SER A 451 -8.60 -3.14 -23.96
N ILE A 452 -9.60 -2.52 -24.57
CA ILE A 452 -9.66 -1.09 -24.85
C ILE A 452 -10.81 -0.51 -24.05
N SER A 453 -10.54 0.42 -23.14
CA SER A 453 -11.58 1.12 -22.39
C SER A 453 -11.89 2.45 -23.07
N VAL A 454 -13.16 2.68 -23.38
CA VAL A 454 -13.68 3.94 -23.93
C VAL A 454 -13.75 4.95 -22.79
N ASN A 455 -12.69 5.75 -22.66
CA ASN A 455 -12.49 6.66 -21.54
C ASN A 455 -12.71 8.14 -21.89
N THR A 456 -12.94 8.45 -23.18
CA THR A 456 -13.11 9.81 -23.70
C THR A 456 -14.27 9.87 -24.69
N ILE A 457 -14.97 11.00 -24.70
CA ILE A 457 -16.06 11.33 -25.60
C ILE A 457 -15.53 11.41 -27.03
N CYS A 458 -14.32 11.96 -27.23
CA CYS A 458 -13.66 11.95 -28.55
C CYS A 458 -13.48 10.53 -29.10
N MET A 459 -13.03 9.59 -28.26
CA MET A 459 -12.87 8.20 -28.64
C MET A 459 -14.23 7.53 -28.91
N GLN A 460 -15.24 7.80 -28.09
CA GLN A 460 -16.60 7.28 -28.27
C GLN A 460 -17.23 7.73 -29.58
N LYS A 461 -17.09 9.02 -29.95
CA LYS A 461 -17.59 9.58 -31.23
C LYS A 461 -16.95 8.92 -32.46
N ASN A 462 -15.68 8.52 -32.35
CA ASN A 462 -14.93 7.89 -33.44
C ASN A 462 -14.86 6.36 -33.32
N MET A 463 -15.58 5.75 -32.37
CA MET A 463 -15.42 4.34 -32.05
C MET A 463 -15.73 3.44 -33.23
N ASP A 464 -16.78 3.72 -34.00
CA ASP A 464 -17.15 2.88 -35.16
C ASP A 464 -16.02 2.83 -36.21
N ALA A 465 -15.36 3.95 -36.48
CA ALA A 465 -14.21 4.03 -37.37
C ALA A 465 -12.99 3.30 -36.79
N ILE A 466 -12.70 3.50 -35.50
CA ILE A 466 -11.62 2.80 -34.78
C ILE A 466 -11.84 1.28 -34.84
N LEU A 467 -13.05 0.80 -34.58
CA LEU A 467 -13.39 -0.62 -34.62
C LEU A 467 -13.23 -1.20 -36.03
N SER A 468 -13.64 -0.47 -37.07
CA SER A 468 -13.44 -0.89 -38.46
C SER A 468 -11.95 -1.03 -38.81
N ASP A 469 -11.13 -0.05 -38.43
CA ASP A 469 -9.68 -0.10 -38.69
C ASP A 469 -9.01 -1.23 -37.90
N ILE A 470 -9.39 -1.44 -36.64
CA ILE A 470 -8.88 -2.53 -35.81
C ILE A 470 -9.27 -3.89 -36.41
N GLN A 471 -10.51 -4.06 -36.87
CA GLN A 471 -10.97 -5.30 -37.50
C GLN A 471 -10.23 -5.64 -38.81
N SER A 472 -9.64 -4.65 -39.47
CA SER A 472 -8.82 -4.87 -40.67
C SER A 472 -7.45 -5.49 -40.37
N LEU A 473 -7.02 -5.53 -39.10
CA LEU A 473 -5.75 -6.12 -38.68
C LEU A 473 -5.81 -7.65 -38.76
N SER A 474 -4.87 -8.24 -39.50
CA SER A 474 -4.70 -9.70 -39.62
C SER A 474 -4.39 -10.41 -38.29
N GLU A 475 -3.93 -9.66 -37.30
CA GLU A 475 -3.52 -10.14 -35.99
C GLU A 475 -4.70 -10.43 -35.06
N ILE A 476 -5.89 -9.91 -35.38
CA ILE A 476 -7.10 -10.01 -34.57
C ILE A 476 -8.00 -11.09 -35.12
N THR A 477 -8.44 -11.99 -34.24
CA THR A 477 -9.21 -13.18 -34.60
C THR A 477 -10.66 -13.12 -34.13
N ASP A 478 -10.91 -12.42 -33.02
CA ASP A 478 -12.23 -12.38 -32.38
C ASP A 478 -12.40 -11.09 -31.57
N ARG A 479 -13.65 -10.68 -31.34
CA ARG A 479 -14.01 -9.45 -30.62
C ARG A 479 -15.30 -9.63 -29.81
N THR A 480 -15.32 -9.09 -28.60
CA THR A 480 -16.55 -8.88 -27.82
C THR A 480 -16.54 -7.50 -27.16
N SER A 481 -17.69 -7.05 -26.66
CA SER A 481 -17.80 -5.81 -25.90
C SER A 481 -18.47 -6.03 -24.55
N ALA A 482 -18.19 -5.14 -23.60
CA ALA A 482 -18.81 -5.10 -22.29
C ALA A 482 -19.05 -3.66 -21.85
N PHE A 483 -20.11 -3.45 -21.07
CA PHE A 483 -20.41 -2.18 -20.41
C PHE A 483 -19.54 -1.98 -19.16
N ASN A 484 -19.21 -3.06 -18.44
CA ASN A 484 -18.31 -3.00 -17.29
C ASN A 484 -16.94 -3.59 -17.65
N THR A 485 -15.87 -3.02 -17.09
CA THR A 485 -14.51 -3.54 -17.26
C THR A 485 -14.33 -4.85 -16.49
N PHE A 486 -13.37 -5.66 -16.94
CA PHE A 486 -13.01 -6.98 -16.41
C PHE A 486 -12.12 -6.94 -15.15
N ASP A 487 -11.71 -5.76 -14.71
CA ASP A 487 -10.96 -5.69 -13.45
C ASP A 487 -11.91 -5.85 -12.27
N ALA A 488 -11.45 -6.61 -11.27
CA ALA A 488 -12.14 -6.90 -10.03
C ALA A 488 -12.54 -5.67 -9.19
N ASP A 489 -12.30 -4.47 -9.71
CA ASP A 489 -12.34 -3.20 -9.00
C ASP A 489 -13.76 -2.62 -8.97
N VAL A 490 -14.66 -3.02 -9.88
CA VAL A 490 -16.04 -2.49 -9.94
C VAL A 490 -17.04 -3.55 -10.41
N TYR A 491 -17.25 -4.62 -9.63
CA TYR A 491 -18.52 -5.33 -9.77
C TYR A 491 -19.64 -4.40 -9.29
N THR A 492 -20.55 -4.06 -10.19
CA THR A 492 -21.81 -3.46 -9.79
C THR A 492 -22.63 -4.56 -9.11
N TYR A 493 -23.25 -4.24 -7.98
CA TYR A 493 -24.17 -5.17 -7.31
C TYR A 493 -25.59 -4.75 -7.59
N MET A 494 -26.47 -5.73 -7.75
CA MET A 494 -27.91 -5.54 -7.66
C MET A 494 -28.44 -6.18 -6.38
N THR A 495 -29.48 -5.58 -5.81
CA THR A 495 -30.17 -6.11 -4.64
C THR A 495 -31.18 -7.15 -5.10
N TYR A 496 -30.99 -8.41 -4.68
CA TYR A 496 -31.98 -9.46 -4.85
C TYR A 496 -33.12 -9.27 -3.85
N MET A 497 -34.35 -9.19 -4.36
CA MET A 497 -35.56 -8.93 -3.60
C MET A 497 -36.48 -10.15 -3.61
N LYS A 498 -37.04 -10.49 -2.45
CA LYS A 498 -38.08 -11.51 -2.28
C LYS A 498 -39.22 -10.93 -1.44
N ASP A 499 -40.46 -11.04 -1.92
CA ASP A 499 -41.66 -10.52 -1.25
C ASP A 499 -41.55 -9.04 -0.83
N GLY A 500 -40.88 -8.23 -1.68
CA GLY A 500 -40.63 -6.80 -1.41
C GLY A 500 -39.54 -6.51 -0.37
N LYS A 501 -38.80 -7.51 0.11
CA LYS A 501 -37.69 -7.36 1.07
C LYS A 501 -36.33 -7.74 0.46
N PRO A 502 -35.25 -7.02 0.80
CA PRO A 502 -33.90 -7.36 0.34
C PRO A 502 -33.43 -8.67 1.00
N ARG A 503 -32.96 -9.60 0.18
CA ARG A 503 -32.45 -10.92 0.63
C ARG A 503 -30.94 -11.06 0.51
N GLY A 504 -30.30 -10.26 -0.33
CA GLY A 504 -28.84 -10.22 -0.48
C GLY A 504 -28.45 -9.49 -1.76
N ASN A 505 -27.14 -9.42 -2.02
CA ASN A 505 -26.59 -8.77 -3.20
C ASN A 505 -26.11 -9.81 -4.21
N VAL A 506 -26.36 -9.56 -5.49
CA VAL A 506 -25.83 -10.34 -6.61
C VAL A 506 -24.87 -9.51 -7.43
N MET A 507 -23.76 -10.09 -7.87
CA MET A 507 -22.80 -9.42 -8.74
C MET A 507 -23.39 -9.27 -10.14
N MET A 508 -23.25 -8.11 -10.76
CA MET A 508 -23.81 -7.82 -12.08
C MET A 508 -22.70 -7.50 -13.08
N ILE A 509 -22.76 -8.16 -14.24
CA ILE A 509 -22.05 -7.73 -15.44
C ILE A 509 -23.05 -7.43 -16.56
N GLN A 510 -22.70 -6.45 -17.39
CA GLN A 510 -23.44 -6.10 -18.58
C GLN A 510 -22.51 -6.21 -19.78
N ALA A 511 -22.87 -7.06 -20.76
CA ALA A 511 -22.05 -7.28 -21.94
C ALA A 511 -22.88 -7.84 -23.11
N GLU A 512 -22.24 -7.91 -24.28
CA GLU A 512 -22.82 -8.54 -25.46
C GLU A 512 -22.95 -10.07 -25.28
N PRO A 513 -23.94 -10.72 -25.91
CA PRO A 513 -24.14 -12.17 -25.76
C PRO A 513 -22.91 -13.02 -26.18
N HIS A 514 -22.08 -12.53 -27.11
CA HIS A 514 -20.83 -13.19 -27.55
C HIS A 514 -19.78 -13.30 -26.44
N TYR A 515 -19.96 -12.58 -25.33
CA TYR A 515 -19.05 -12.61 -24.18
C TYR A 515 -18.83 -14.02 -23.63
N PHE A 516 -19.88 -14.84 -23.55
CA PHE A 516 -19.76 -16.21 -23.04
C PHE A 516 -18.86 -17.09 -23.92
N GLU A 517 -18.97 -16.96 -25.24
CA GLU A 517 -18.14 -17.71 -26.19
C GLU A 517 -16.70 -17.21 -26.19
N PHE A 518 -16.49 -15.88 -26.22
CA PHE A 518 -15.18 -15.26 -26.20
C PHE A 518 -14.34 -15.69 -24.99
N PHE A 519 -14.94 -15.69 -23.79
CA PHE A 519 -14.29 -16.09 -22.54
C PHE A 519 -14.40 -17.60 -22.22
N LYS A 520 -15.04 -18.39 -23.10
CA LYS A 520 -15.27 -19.84 -22.90
C LYS A 520 -16.04 -20.18 -21.61
N ILE A 521 -16.99 -19.33 -21.23
CA ILE A 521 -17.85 -19.55 -20.07
C ILE A 521 -18.99 -20.49 -20.48
N PRO A 522 -19.11 -21.68 -19.86
CA PRO A 522 -20.21 -22.59 -20.16
C PRO A 522 -21.54 -21.94 -19.76
N PHE A 523 -22.47 -21.88 -20.70
CA PHE A 523 -23.84 -21.41 -20.46
C PHE A 523 -24.87 -22.40 -21.04
N SER A 524 -26.06 -22.39 -20.48
CA SER A 524 -27.20 -23.20 -20.87
C SER A 524 -28.44 -22.32 -20.94
N GLY A 525 -29.06 -22.21 -22.11
CA GLY A 525 -30.23 -21.36 -22.32
C GLY A 525 -30.31 -20.85 -23.75
N LYS A 526 -31.26 -19.97 -24.02
CA LYS A 526 -31.40 -19.32 -25.33
C LYS A 526 -30.62 -18.02 -25.31
N LEU A 527 -29.70 -17.85 -26.28
CA LEU A 527 -29.09 -16.55 -26.54
C LEU A 527 -30.18 -15.56 -26.95
N VAL A 528 -30.31 -14.52 -26.15
CA VAL A 528 -31.20 -13.40 -26.38
C VAL A 528 -30.45 -12.34 -27.19
N ASP A 529 -31.16 -11.66 -28.10
CA ASP A 529 -30.62 -10.58 -28.91
C ASP A 529 -30.13 -9.40 -28.04
N LYS A 530 -29.17 -8.63 -28.56
CA LYS A 530 -28.51 -7.51 -27.88
C LYS A 530 -29.46 -6.40 -27.41
N ASP A 531 -30.60 -6.27 -28.09
CA ASP A 531 -31.59 -5.20 -27.86
C ASP A 531 -32.75 -5.65 -26.96
N ALA A 532 -32.78 -6.92 -26.55
CA ALA A 532 -33.87 -7.46 -25.76
C ALA A 532 -33.76 -7.03 -24.29
N GLN A 533 -34.74 -6.28 -23.82
CA GLN A 533 -34.82 -5.84 -22.43
C GLN A 533 -35.61 -6.83 -21.55
N GLY A 534 -35.33 -6.80 -20.25
CA GLY A 534 -36.06 -7.60 -19.25
C GLY A 534 -35.63 -9.06 -19.16
N PHE A 535 -34.52 -9.45 -19.79
CA PHE A 535 -33.93 -10.78 -19.68
C PHE A 535 -32.65 -10.76 -18.84
N VAL A 536 -32.42 -11.84 -18.08
CA VAL A 536 -31.22 -12.02 -17.26
C VAL A 536 -30.72 -13.45 -17.37
N TYR A 537 -29.40 -13.62 -17.41
CA TYR A 537 -28.78 -14.92 -17.15
C TYR A 537 -28.24 -14.94 -15.74
N ILE A 538 -28.31 -16.10 -15.08
CA ILE A 538 -27.94 -16.25 -13.67
C ILE A 538 -26.83 -17.28 -13.51
N SER A 539 -25.96 -17.13 -12.52
CA SER A 539 -24.95 -18.16 -12.22
C SER A 539 -25.57 -19.40 -11.60
N GLU A 540 -24.85 -20.52 -11.65
CA GLU A 540 -25.27 -21.77 -10.98
C GLU A 540 -25.47 -21.56 -9.48
N GLN A 541 -24.59 -20.80 -8.83
CA GLN A 541 -24.72 -20.44 -7.41
C GLN A 541 -26.01 -19.66 -7.13
N PHE A 542 -26.34 -18.67 -7.96
CA PHE A 542 -27.57 -17.90 -7.76
C PHE A 542 -28.82 -18.74 -8.04
N LYS A 543 -28.74 -19.65 -9.03
CA LYS A 543 -29.81 -20.62 -9.32
C LYS A 543 -30.09 -21.52 -8.12
N GLU A 544 -29.07 -22.03 -7.43
CA GLU A 544 -29.26 -22.83 -6.22
C GLU A 544 -29.97 -22.04 -5.11
N GLN A 545 -29.63 -20.75 -4.94
CA GLN A 545 -30.34 -19.90 -4.00
C GLN A 545 -31.80 -19.70 -4.41
N LEU A 546 -32.09 -19.40 -5.67
CA LEU A 546 -33.46 -19.22 -6.16
C LEU A 546 -34.30 -20.50 -5.99
N GLN A 547 -33.70 -21.67 -6.17
CA GLN A 547 -34.35 -22.96 -5.90
C GLN A 547 -34.68 -23.14 -4.42
N ARG A 548 -33.76 -22.79 -3.51
CA ARG A 548 -34.04 -22.79 -2.05
C ARG A 548 -35.17 -21.81 -1.70
N ASP A 549 -35.24 -20.70 -2.43
CA ASP A 549 -36.29 -19.70 -2.27
C ASP A 549 -37.61 -20.06 -2.98
N SER A 550 -37.67 -21.19 -3.70
CA SER A 550 -38.83 -21.64 -4.49
C SER A 550 -39.27 -20.67 -5.61
N ILE A 551 -38.31 -19.94 -6.18
CA ILE A 551 -38.55 -19.00 -7.29
C ILE A 551 -38.18 -19.67 -8.61
N ALA A 552 -39.07 -19.58 -9.61
CA ALA A 552 -38.86 -20.11 -10.94
C ALA A 552 -39.34 -19.13 -12.02
N GLY A 553 -38.55 -18.99 -13.09
CA GLY A 553 -38.93 -18.24 -14.29
C GLY A 553 -38.55 -16.76 -14.28
N SER A 554 -38.85 -16.01 -13.22
CA SER A 554 -38.47 -14.59 -13.07
C SER A 554 -37.80 -14.30 -11.73
N VAL A 555 -37.05 -13.20 -11.67
CA VAL A 555 -36.36 -12.73 -10.47
C VAL A 555 -36.47 -11.21 -10.36
N THR A 556 -36.64 -10.71 -9.14
CA THR A 556 -36.72 -9.27 -8.88
C THR A 556 -35.37 -8.75 -8.39
N LEU A 557 -34.77 -7.85 -9.16
CA LEU A 557 -33.48 -7.22 -8.88
C LEU A 557 -33.67 -5.69 -8.86
N ASP A 558 -33.25 -5.03 -7.78
CA ASP A 558 -33.44 -3.59 -7.54
C ASP A 558 -34.88 -3.09 -7.80
N GLY A 559 -35.86 -3.93 -7.42
CA GLY A 559 -37.29 -3.63 -7.59
C GLY A 559 -37.83 -3.81 -9.03
N LYS A 560 -37.00 -4.22 -9.99
CA LYS A 560 -37.42 -4.58 -11.35
C LYS A 560 -37.46 -6.09 -11.54
N GLU A 561 -38.49 -6.57 -12.24
CA GLU A 561 -38.64 -8.00 -12.56
C GLU A 561 -37.93 -8.34 -13.87
N TYR A 562 -37.12 -9.40 -13.86
CA TYR A 562 -36.40 -9.92 -15.02
C TYR A 562 -36.77 -11.39 -15.26
N ARG A 563 -36.93 -11.77 -16.54
CA ARG A 563 -37.14 -13.15 -16.96
C ARG A 563 -35.81 -13.87 -17.13
N ILE A 564 -35.68 -15.06 -16.55
CA ILE A 564 -34.45 -15.85 -16.61
C ILE A 564 -34.33 -16.48 -18.01
N ALA A 565 -33.33 -16.07 -18.78
CA ALA A 565 -33.06 -16.54 -20.14
C ALA A 565 -32.19 -17.80 -20.19
N GLY A 566 -31.33 -17.97 -19.18
CA GLY A 566 -30.41 -19.10 -19.08
C GLY A 566 -29.57 -19.06 -17.81
N THR A 567 -28.77 -20.10 -17.64
CA THR A 567 -27.86 -20.27 -16.51
C THR A 567 -26.44 -20.44 -17.03
N TYR A 568 -25.46 -19.82 -16.39
CA TYR A 568 -24.03 -19.98 -16.70
C TYR A 568 -23.26 -20.44 -15.46
N ARG A 569 -22.06 -20.97 -15.65
CA ARG A 569 -21.28 -21.52 -14.53
C ARG A 569 -20.98 -20.48 -13.44
N ALA A 570 -20.18 -19.47 -13.77
CA ALA A 570 -19.85 -18.33 -12.93
C ALA A 570 -19.18 -17.25 -13.80
N LEU A 571 -19.13 -16.00 -13.32
CA LEU A 571 -18.37 -14.92 -13.95
C LEU A 571 -16.87 -15.15 -13.72
N ASN A 572 -16.05 -14.63 -14.64
CA ASN A 572 -14.61 -14.71 -14.45
C ASN A 572 -14.20 -13.95 -13.17
N ARG A 573 -13.33 -14.56 -12.37
CA ARG A 573 -12.89 -14.07 -11.05
C ARG A 573 -14.04 -13.90 -10.04
N GLU A 574 -15.18 -14.56 -10.26
CA GLU A 574 -16.21 -14.71 -9.23
C GLU A 574 -15.65 -15.61 -8.13
N ASP A 575 -15.61 -15.07 -6.91
CA ASP A 575 -15.29 -15.82 -5.72
C ASP A 575 -16.54 -16.53 -5.21
N THR A 576 -16.49 -17.86 -5.28
CA THR A 576 -17.55 -18.76 -4.81
C THR A 576 -17.79 -18.68 -3.30
N GLN A 577 -16.89 -18.05 -2.53
CA GLN A 577 -16.97 -17.88 -1.08
C GLN A 577 -17.30 -16.44 -0.65
N SER A 578 -17.53 -15.53 -1.60
CA SER A 578 -17.88 -14.14 -1.29
C SER A 578 -19.27 -14.01 -0.63
N SER A 579 -19.54 -12.86 -0.02
CA SER A 579 -20.84 -12.55 0.59
C SER A 579 -21.97 -12.36 -0.44
N SER A 580 -21.67 -12.46 -1.74
CA SER A 580 -22.68 -12.36 -2.79
C SER A 580 -23.47 -13.66 -2.87
N VAL A 581 -24.71 -13.55 -3.33
CA VAL A 581 -25.61 -14.70 -3.49
C VAL A 581 -25.33 -15.43 -4.82
N GLY A 582 -24.29 -15.01 -5.54
CA GLY A 582 -23.95 -15.39 -6.91
C GLY A 582 -23.95 -14.16 -7.83
N SER A 583 -24.12 -14.40 -9.13
CA SER A 583 -23.96 -13.38 -10.15
C SER A 583 -25.04 -13.43 -11.24
N VAL A 584 -25.23 -12.30 -11.90
CA VAL A 584 -26.20 -12.07 -12.97
C VAL A 584 -25.52 -11.39 -14.16
N PHE A 585 -25.92 -11.80 -15.35
CA PHE A 585 -25.47 -11.23 -16.62
C PHE A 585 -26.68 -10.61 -17.31
N LEU A 586 -26.56 -9.32 -17.62
CA LEU A 586 -27.55 -8.55 -18.35
C LEU A 586 -27.00 -8.19 -19.73
N VAL A 587 -27.88 -8.18 -20.73
CA VAL A 587 -27.52 -7.76 -22.08
C VAL A 587 -27.61 -6.24 -22.16
N ASN A 588 -26.57 -5.59 -22.67
CA ASN A 588 -26.56 -4.15 -22.88
C ASN A 588 -25.98 -3.82 -24.27
N PRO A 589 -26.67 -3.01 -25.11
CA PRO A 589 -26.16 -2.59 -26.41
C PRO A 589 -25.03 -1.55 -26.31
N GLN A 590 -24.84 -0.90 -25.17
CA GLN A 590 -23.75 0.06 -24.95
C GLN A 590 -22.49 -0.66 -24.44
N ALA A 591 -21.35 -0.27 -24.99
CA ALA A 591 -20.05 -0.81 -24.61
C ALA A 591 -19.10 0.30 -24.14
N TYR A 592 -18.55 0.13 -22.94
CA TYR A 592 -17.45 0.95 -22.44
C TYR A 592 -16.10 0.25 -22.56
N THR A 593 -16.08 -1.06 -22.80
CA THR A 593 -14.85 -1.82 -23.00
C THR A 593 -14.99 -2.78 -24.16
N TYR A 594 -14.00 -2.78 -25.04
CA TYR A 594 -13.88 -3.72 -26.15
C TYR A 594 -12.72 -4.67 -25.91
N TYR A 595 -12.94 -5.95 -26.18
CA TYR A 595 -11.95 -7.00 -26.07
C TYR A 595 -11.61 -7.54 -27.45
N PHE A 596 -10.32 -7.70 -27.71
CA PHE A 596 -9.80 -8.22 -28.97
C PHE A 596 -8.88 -9.40 -28.68
N LYS A 597 -9.10 -10.50 -29.39
CA LYS A 597 -8.30 -11.72 -29.25
C LYS A 597 -7.27 -11.81 -30.37
N THR A 598 -6.02 -11.99 -29.98
CA THR A 598 -4.91 -12.19 -30.91
C THR A 598 -4.64 -13.68 -31.17
N LEU A 599 -4.05 -14.00 -32.32
CA LEU A 599 -3.75 -15.38 -32.72
C LEU A 599 -2.79 -16.08 -31.72
N HIS A 600 -1.72 -15.37 -31.33
CA HIS A 600 -0.67 -15.83 -30.41
C HIS A 600 -0.27 -14.72 -29.43
N SER A 601 0.13 -15.10 -28.22
CA SER A 601 0.56 -14.17 -27.17
C SER A 601 1.78 -13.34 -27.56
N ASP A 602 2.64 -13.88 -28.43
CA ASP A 602 3.87 -13.22 -28.87
C ASP A 602 3.60 -12.05 -29.82
N ILE A 603 2.46 -12.08 -30.51
CA ILE A 603 2.02 -11.03 -31.44
C ILE A 603 1.24 -9.95 -30.67
N THR A 604 0.72 -10.26 -29.47
CA THR A 604 -0.09 -9.32 -28.68
C THR A 604 0.59 -7.99 -28.42
N PRO A 605 1.91 -7.89 -28.11
CA PRO A 605 2.59 -6.60 -28.00
C PRO A 605 2.60 -5.80 -29.31
N VAL A 606 2.79 -6.46 -30.45
CA VAL A 606 2.78 -5.82 -31.78
C VAL A 606 1.36 -5.35 -32.14
N ALA A 607 0.36 -6.18 -31.88
CA ALA A 607 -1.05 -5.82 -32.07
C ALA A 607 -1.45 -4.66 -31.15
N LEU A 608 -0.96 -4.64 -29.90
CA LEU A 608 -1.18 -3.56 -28.95
C LEU A 608 -0.61 -2.23 -29.46
N GLU A 609 0.60 -2.24 -30.01
CA GLU A 609 1.24 -1.07 -30.60
C GLU A 609 0.44 -0.55 -31.81
N LYS A 610 0.05 -1.44 -32.74
CA LYS A 610 -0.77 -1.09 -33.90
C LYS A 610 -2.15 -0.54 -33.52
N ILE A 611 -2.82 -1.17 -32.56
CA ILE A 611 -4.11 -0.68 -32.03
C ILE A 611 -3.92 0.70 -31.39
N THR A 612 -2.83 0.91 -30.67
CA THR A 612 -2.52 2.21 -30.07
C THR A 612 -2.33 3.27 -31.15
N GLU A 613 -1.61 2.96 -32.23
CA GLU A 613 -1.43 3.85 -33.38
C GLU A 613 -2.76 4.18 -34.07
N ILE A 614 -3.64 3.18 -34.28
CA ILE A 614 -4.99 3.39 -34.81
C ILE A 614 -5.75 4.36 -33.91
N CYS A 615 -5.83 4.10 -32.61
CA CYS A 615 -6.51 4.98 -31.67
C CYS A 615 -5.93 6.40 -31.68
N ARG A 616 -4.61 6.56 -31.81
CA ARG A 616 -3.94 7.87 -31.89
C ARG A 616 -4.26 8.66 -33.17
N ARG A 617 -4.70 8.00 -34.26
CA ARG A 617 -5.17 8.71 -35.47
C ARG A 617 -6.49 9.46 -35.24
N TYR A 618 -7.33 8.96 -34.32
CA TYR A 618 -8.64 9.54 -34.03
C TYR A 618 -8.69 10.32 -32.71
N VAL A 619 -7.80 10.00 -31.76
CA VAL A 619 -7.75 10.58 -30.42
C VAL A 619 -6.45 11.37 -30.23
N PRO A 620 -6.52 12.70 -29.99
CA PRO A 620 -5.34 13.54 -29.78
C PRO A 620 -4.43 13.05 -28.66
N GLU A 621 -3.12 13.33 -28.76
CA GLU A 621 -2.12 12.94 -27.75
C GLU A 621 -2.39 13.49 -26.35
N THR A 622 -3.11 14.62 -26.26
CA THR A 622 -3.50 15.26 -25.01
C THR A 622 -4.48 14.44 -24.18
N LEU A 623 -5.20 13.51 -24.81
CA LEU A 623 -6.13 12.58 -24.16
C LEU A 623 -5.45 11.23 -23.86
N PRO A 624 -5.62 10.69 -22.65
CA PRO A 624 -5.06 9.39 -22.30
C PRO A 624 -5.81 8.27 -23.04
N LEU A 625 -5.08 7.24 -23.48
CA LEU A 625 -5.67 6.01 -24.02
C LEU A 625 -5.51 4.90 -22.98
N ASN A 626 -6.62 4.24 -22.64
CA ASN A 626 -6.59 3.08 -21.75
C ASN A 626 -6.67 1.78 -22.56
N ILE A 627 -5.51 1.36 -23.04
CA ILE A 627 -5.32 0.14 -23.84
C ILE A 627 -4.33 -0.74 -23.08
N ARG A 628 -4.72 -1.98 -22.80
CA ARG A 628 -3.91 -2.88 -21.99
C ARG A 628 -4.06 -4.33 -22.44
N ASN A 629 -3.04 -5.12 -22.11
CA ASN A 629 -3.16 -6.57 -22.16
C ASN A 629 -3.91 -7.05 -20.92
N THR A 630 -4.93 -7.90 -21.10
CA THR A 630 -5.76 -8.43 -20.01
C THR A 630 -4.95 -9.34 -19.07
N GLY A 631 -3.90 -9.99 -19.60
CA GLY A 631 -2.96 -10.77 -18.80
C GLY A 631 -1.93 -9.94 -18.03
N ASP A 632 -1.75 -8.64 -18.33
CA ASP A 632 -0.88 -7.76 -17.54
C ASP A 632 -1.63 -7.25 -16.30
N SER A 633 -1.56 -8.02 -15.21
CA SER A 633 -2.28 -7.72 -13.98
C SER A 633 -1.72 -6.53 -13.19
N LYS A 634 -0.59 -5.93 -13.61
CA LYS A 634 0.17 -4.93 -12.81
C LYS A 634 -0.65 -3.70 -12.40
N GLN A 635 -1.64 -3.31 -13.19
CA GLN A 635 -2.49 -2.13 -12.92
C GLN A 635 -3.85 -2.47 -12.28
N SER A 636 -4.14 -3.75 -12.01
CA SER A 636 -5.34 -4.17 -11.27
C SER A 636 -5.10 -4.17 -9.76
N VAL A 637 -6.15 -4.21 -8.93
CA VAL A 637 -6.00 -4.52 -7.49
C VAL A 637 -5.17 -5.78 -7.28
N MET A 638 -5.27 -6.77 -8.17
CA MET A 638 -4.46 -7.99 -8.10
C MET A 638 -2.98 -7.72 -8.33
N GLY A 639 -2.63 -6.77 -9.21
CA GLY A 639 -1.27 -6.25 -9.37
C GLY A 639 -0.78 -5.57 -8.10
N THR A 640 -1.62 -4.75 -7.47
CA THR A 640 -1.29 -4.07 -6.21
C THR A 640 -1.05 -5.07 -5.08
N VAL A 641 -1.89 -6.10 -4.96
CA VAL A 641 -1.67 -7.12 -3.93
C VAL A 641 -0.47 -8.02 -4.26
N ALA A 642 -0.22 -8.34 -5.53
CA ALA A 642 1.00 -9.04 -5.95
C ALA A 642 2.27 -8.23 -5.67
N LEU A 643 2.23 -6.90 -5.85
CA LEU A 643 3.31 -5.98 -5.46
C LEU A 643 3.52 -6.01 -3.94
N LEU A 644 2.45 -5.97 -3.15
CA LEU A 644 2.53 -6.09 -1.68
C LEU A 644 3.11 -7.43 -1.25
N GLN A 645 2.73 -8.53 -1.90
CA GLN A 645 3.28 -9.86 -1.65
C GLN A 645 4.78 -9.91 -2.00
N THR A 646 5.16 -9.35 -3.15
CA THR A 646 6.56 -9.28 -3.59
C THR A 646 7.41 -8.44 -2.63
N ALA A 647 6.92 -7.27 -2.22
CA ALA A 647 7.58 -6.43 -1.22
C ALA A 647 7.71 -7.15 0.13
N SER A 648 6.67 -7.87 0.55
CA SER A 648 6.68 -8.68 1.78
C SER A 648 7.70 -9.82 1.70
N LEU A 649 7.80 -10.49 0.55
CA LEU A 649 8.80 -11.53 0.29
C LEU A 649 10.23 -10.96 0.39
N LEU A 650 10.49 -9.80 -0.19
CA LEU A 650 11.79 -9.12 -0.07
C LEU A 650 12.12 -8.83 1.40
N LEU A 651 11.16 -8.34 2.18
CA LEU A 651 11.33 -8.07 3.62
C LEU A 651 11.61 -9.36 4.42
N ALA A 652 10.96 -10.48 4.09
CA ALA A 652 11.24 -11.77 4.71
C ALA A 652 12.66 -12.27 4.37
N ILE A 653 13.08 -12.17 3.11
CA ILE A 653 14.44 -12.52 2.68
C ILE A 653 15.47 -11.68 3.45
N VAL A 654 15.27 -10.37 3.52
CA VAL A 654 16.10 -9.45 4.30
C VAL A 654 16.14 -9.89 5.76
N SER A 655 15.01 -10.21 6.37
CA SER A 655 14.93 -10.65 7.77
C SER A 655 15.70 -11.95 8.02
N ILE A 656 15.64 -12.91 7.09
CA ILE A 656 16.41 -14.15 7.14
C ILE A 656 17.91 -13.87 7.00
N LEU A 657 18.31 -13.00 6.06
CA LEU A 657 19.71 -12.59 5.89
C LEU A 657 20.25 -11.93 7.17
N LEU A 658 19.49 -11.01 7.77
CA LEU A 658 19.83 -10.38 9.04
C LEU A 658 20.00 -11.42 10.16
N LEU A 659 19.15 -12.45 10.19
CA LEU A 659 19.26 -13.56 11.14
C LEU A 659 20.54 -14.37 10.94
N ILE A 660 20.83 -14.79 9.71
CA ILE A 660 22.04 -15.54 9.35
C ILE A 660 23.27 -14.77 9.79
N LEU A 661 23.34 -13.50 9.39
CA LEU A 661 24.44 -12.60 9.70
C LEU A 661 24.61 -12.42 11.22
N SER A 662 23.50 -12.29 11.94
CA SER A 662 23.51 -12.17 13.39
C SER A 662 24.00 -13.43 14.10
N ILE A 663 23.48 -14.60 13.73
CA ILE A 663 23.89 -15.89 14.29
C ILE A 663 25.36 -16.15 13.98
N TYR A 664 25.77 -15.93 12.73
CA TYR A 664 27.16 -16.05 12.31
C TYR A 664 28.10 -15.14 13.13
N SER A 665 27.72 -13.87 13.29
CA SER A 665 28.50 -12.90 14.07
C SER A 665 28.60 -13.32 15.54
N GLY A 666 27.49 -13.79 16.14
CA GLY A 666 27.44 -14.27 17.52
C GLY A 666 28.32 -15.51 17.75
N ILE A 667 28.15 -16.55 16.94
CA ILE A 667 28.92 -17.81 17.06
C ILE A 667 30.41 -17.55 16.83
N SER A 668 30.76 -16.73 15.84
CA SER A 668 32.15 -16.40 15.55
C SER A 668 32.83 -15.73 16.74
N MET A 669 32.15 -14.81 17.41
CA MET A 669 32.67 -14.16 18.61
C MET A 669 32.77 -15.13 19.80
N ASP A 670 31.78 -16.01 19.98
CA ASP A 670 31.82 -17.05 21.02
C ASP A 670 33.01 -17.99 20.83
N VAL A 671 33.31 -18.34 19.58
CA VAL A 671 34.45 -19.18 19.24
C VAL A 671 35.77 -18.46 19.52
N ILE A 672 35.93 -17.20 19.13
CA ILE A 672 37.14 -16.41 19.43
C ILE A 672 37.39 -16.39 20.95
N ASN A 673 36.35 -16.17 21.74
CA ASN A 673 36.46 -16.12 23.20
C ASN A 673 36.80 -17.47 23.85
N ARG A 674 36.41 -18.58 23.22
CA ARG A 674 36.62 -19.94 23.72
C ARG A 674 37.70 -20.68 22.94
N GLN A 675 38.50 -19.98 22.14
CA GLN A 675 39.45 -20.61 21.24
C GLN A 675 40.54 -21.39 21.99
N LYS A 676 40.99 -20.90 23.16
CA LYS A 676 41.91 -21.63 24.06
C LYS A 676 41.28 -22.90 24.61
N GLU A 677 40.04 -22.81 25.09
CA GLU A 677 39.30 -23.95 25.63
C GLU A 677 39.11 -25.04 24.54
N VAL A 678 38.78 -24.62 23.31
CA VAL A 678 38.64 -25.53 22.16
C VAL A 678 39.98 -26.14 21.77
N ALA A 679 41.06 -25.36 21.74
CA ALA A 679 42.40 -25.86 21.44
C ALA A 679 42.89 -26.89 22.47
N ILE A 680 42.70 -26.63 23.77
CA ILE A 680 43.04 -27.56 24.86
C ILE A 680 42.20 -28.83 24.76
N ARG A 681 40.88 -28.71 24.54
CA ARG A 681 40.01 -29.88 24.37
C ARG A 681 40.40 -30.72 23.15
N LYS A 682 40.81 -30.08 22.04
CA LYS A 682 41.28 -30.76 20.83
C LYS A 682 42.59 -31.51 21.08
N ILE A 683 43.53 -30.92 21.83
CA ILE A 683 44.77 -31.59 22.26
C ILE A 683 44.46 -32.78 23.18
N ASN A 684 43.48 -32.64 24.07
CA ASN A 684 43.01 -33.72 24.96
C ASN A 684 42.11 -34.77 24.25
N GLY A 685 42.04 -34.77 22.92
CA GLY A 685 41.33 -35.80 22.15
C GLY A 685 39.81 -35.59 22.01
N ALA A 686 39.27 -34.40 22.29
CA ALA A 686 37.84 -34.15 22.11
C ALA A 686 37.42 -34.27 20.63
N THR A 687 36.40 -35.08 20.37
CA THR A 687 35.86 -35.25 19.02
C THR A 687 35.16 -33.98 18.51
N PRO A 688 35.12 -33.75 17.19
CA PRO A 688 34.43 -32.59 16.61
C PRO A 688 32.96 -32.47 17.03
N ARG A 689 32.29 -33.61 17.26
CA ARG A 689 30.89 -33.67 17.73
C ARG A 689 30.71 -33.02 19.10
N VAL A 690 31.61 -33.29 20.05
CA VAL A 690 31.53 -32.73 21.42
C VAL A 690 31.70 -31.21 21.40
N ILE A 691 32.61 -30.71 20.57
CA ILE A 691 32.84 -29.28 20.38
C ILE A 691 31.62 -28.65 19.70
N ALA A 692 31.06 -29.29 18.68
CA ALA A 692 29.87 -28.78 17.99
C ALA A 692 28.65 -28.69 18.92
N LEU A 693 28.41 -29.71 19.75
CA LEU A 693 27.28 -29.76 20.68
C LEU A 693 27.41 -28.69 21.78
N LEU A 694 28.64 -28.38 22.20
CA LEU A 694 28.93 -27.32 23.18
C LEU A 694 28.48 -25.93 22.70
N PHE A 695 28.68 -25.61 21.42
CA PHE A 695 28.25 -24.33 20.84
C PHE A 695 26.78 -24.38 20.41
N GLY A 696 26.36 -25.44 19.70
CA GLY A 696 25.03 -25.56 19.12
C GLY A 696 23.89 -25.69 20.15
N LYS A 697 24.13 -26.33 21.31
CA LYS A 697 23.07 -26.56 22.33
C LYS A 697 22.40 -25.27 22.78
N ILE A 698 23.16 -24.19 22.98
CA ILE A 698 22.60 -22.91 23.46
C ILE A 698 21.70 -22.28 22.39
N TYR A 699 22.16 -22.24 21.14
CA TYR A 699 21.38 -21.68 20.03
C TYR A 699 20.12 -22.50 19.74
N LEU A 700 20.20 -23.82 19.85
CA LEU A 700 19.06 -24.72 19.69
C LEU A 700 18.02 -24.53 20.80
N ILE A 701 18.43 -24.40 22.07
CA ILE A 701 17.51 -24.11 23.17
C ILE A 701 16.80 -22.76 22.97
N ILE A 702 17.55 -21.72 22.58
CA ILE A 702 16.96 -20.40 22.32
C ILE A 702 15.96 -20.51 21.17
N TYR A 703 16.34 -21.14 20.06
CA TYR A 703 15.46 -21.34 18.92
C TYR A 703 14.16 -22.06 19.29
N LEU A 704 14.25 -23.21 19.98
CA LEU A 704 13.08 -23.97 20.43
C LEU A 704 12.18 -23.11 21.33
N SER A 705 12.75 -22.42 22.31
CA SER A 705 11.97 -21.59 23.24
C SER A 705 11.24 -20.45 22.54
N VAL A 706 11.89 -19.76 21.60
CA VAL A 706 11.28 -18.66 20.85
C VAL A 706 10.23 -19.17 19.87
N PHE A 707 10.49 -20.28 19.17
CA PHE A 707 9.56 -20.84 18.20
C PHE A 707 8.22 -21.21 18.82
N VAL A 708 8.27 -21.89 19.97
CA VAL A 708 7.08 -22.33 20.72
C VAL A 708 6.20 -21.14 21.15
N ILE A 709 6.77 -19.96 21.34
CA ILE A 709 6.04 -18.76 21.74
C ILE A 709 5.54 -17.96 20.52
N ILE A 710 6.42 -17.73 19.55
CA ILE A 710 6.16 -16.78 18.45
C ILE A 710 5.31 -17.41 17.35
N TYR A 711 5.49 -18.69 17.02
CA TYR A 711 4.71 -19.32 15.97
C TYR A 711 3.20 -19.36 16.28
N PRO A 712 2.74 -19.73 17.50
CA PRO A 712 1.32 -19.63 17.85
C PRO A 712 0.77 -18.22 17.74
N LEU A 713 1.56 -17.20 18.12
CA LEU A 713 1.17 -15.79 17.98
C LEU A 713 0.93 -15.43 16.51
N VAL A 714 1.85 -15.79 15.61
CA VAL A 714 1.71 -15.58 14.16
C VAL A 714 0.45 -16.27 13.64
N ARG A 715 0.22 -17.52 14.05
CA ARG A 715 -0.97 -18.28 13.65
C ARG A 715 -2.26 -17.64 14.15
N LEU A 716 -2.32 -17.16 15.38
CA LEU A 716 -3.50 -16.48 15.93
C LEU A 716 -3.83 -15.20 15.15
N VAL A 717 -2.80 -14.43 14.77
CA VAL A 717 -2.98 -13.23 13.94
C VAL A 717 -3.54 -13.60 12.56
N LEU A 718 -2.99 -14.63 11.90
CA LEU A 718 -3.47 -15.08 10.60
C LEU A 718 -4.92 -15.61 10.67
N ILE A 719 -5.27 -16.35 11.72
CA ILE A 719 -6.65 -16.81 11.94
C ILE A 719 -7.58 -15.61 12.12
N SER A 720 -7.21 -14.62 12.93
CA SER A 720 -8.00 -13.41 13.12
C SER A 720 -8.26 -12.66 11.80
N ILE A 721 -7.27 -12.60 10.92
CA ILE A 721 -7.41 -12.02 9.58
C ILE A 721 -8.36 -12.87 8.70
N ALA A 722 -8.27 -14.20 8.80
CA ALA A 722 -9.03 -15.15 7.98
C ALA A 722 -10.45 -15.47 8.49
N GLN A 723 -10.81 -15.04 9.71
CA GLN A 723 -12.08 -15.39 10.37
C GLN A 723 -13.31 -15.05 9.54
N LYS A 724 -13.24 -14.04 8.67
CA LYS A 724 -14.35 -13.62 7.80
C LYS A 724 -14.46 -14.43 6.51
N SER A 725 -13.42 -15.15 6.12
CA SER A 725 -13.26 -15.68 4.75
C SER A 725 -13.40 -17.20 4.65
N ASN A 726 -13.74 -17.91 5.74
CA ASN A 726 -13.90 -19.38 5.78
C ASN A 726 -12.71 -20.22 5.25
N LEU A 727 -11.51 -19.63 5.14
CA LEU A 727 -10.31 -20.26 4.60
C LEU A 727 -9.77 -21.34 5.55
N GLN A 728 -9.60 -22.58 5.04
CA GLN A 728 -9.30 -23.76 5.86
C GLN A 728 -7.79 -24.04 5.98
N SER A 729 -6.97 -23.57 5.04
CA SER A 729 -5.54 -23.90 5.01
C SER A 729 -4.79 -23.48 6.27
N ILE A 730 -5.21 -22.38 6.93
CA ILE A 730 -4.60 -21.79 8.14
C ILE A 730 -4.95 -22.55 9.43
N TYR A 731 -5.81 -23.56 9.36
CA TYR A 731 -6.07 -24.40 10.53
C TYR A 731 -5.07 -25.56 10.68
N SER A 732 -4.42 -26.00 9.59
CA SER A 732 -3.44 -27.09 9.63
C SER A 732 -2.17 -26.72 10.43
N TRP A 733 -1.44 -27.70 10.97
CA TRP A 733 -0.13 -27.45 11.59
C TRP A 733 1.05 -27.73 10.65
N SER A 734 0.77 -28.31 9.48
CA SER A 734 1.77 -28.79 8.51
C SER A 734 2.79 -27.74 8.10
N TRP A 735 2.35 -26.51 7.83
CA TRP A 735 3.22 -25.40 7.44
C TRP A 735 4.04 -24.84 8.61
N GLY A 736 3.53 -24.92 9.85
CA GLY A 736 4.34 -24.64 11.03
C GLY A 736 5.51 -25.59 11.19
N VAL A 737 5.27 -26.88 10.91
CA VAL A 737 6.31 -27.91 10.92
C VAL A 737 7.32 -27.65 9.80
N LEU A 738 6.86 -27.28 8.59
CA LEU A 738 7.76 -26.91 7.49
C LEU A 738 8.63 -25.70 7.86
N LEU A 739 8.03 -24.62 8.38
CA LEU A 739 8.73 -23.41 8.79
C LEU A 739 9.71 -23.68 9.94
N PHE A 740 9.37 -24.60 10.85
CA PHE A 740 10.27 -25.08 11.89
C PHE A 740 11.52 -25.73 11.28
N PHE A 741 11.34 -26.75 10.44
CA PHE A 741 12.49 -27.48 9.88
C PHE A 741 13.36 -26.61 8.96
N THR A 742 12.76 -25.71 8.17
CA THR A 742 13.54 -24.81 7.30
C THR A 742 14.40 -23.84 8.11
N MET A 743 13.85 -23.19 9.15
CA MET A 743 14.64 -22.31 10.01
C MET A 743 15.67 -23.08 10.84
N ALA A 744 15.31 -24.24 11.37
CA ALA A 744 16.24 -25.09 12.13
C ALA A 744 17.43 -25.55 11.27
N LEU A 745 17.17 -25.98 10.04
CA LEU A 745 18.19 -26.37 9.07
C LEU A 745 19.13 -25.20 8.76
N LEU A 746 18.58 -24.02 8.54
CA LEU A 746 19.36 -22.82 8.22
C LEU A 746 20.27 -22.40 9.40
N ILE A 747 19.75 -22.41 10.63
CA ILE A 747 20.56 -22.16 11.84
C ILE A 747 21.65 -23.23 11.98
N PHE A 748 21.30 -24.49 11.74
CA PHE A 748 22.25 -25.61 11.80
C PHE A 748 23.38 -25.44 10.79
N LEU A 749 23.07 -25.13 9.52
CA LEU A 749 24.07 -24.94 8.46
C LEU A 749 25.05 -23.82 8.79
N VAL A 750 24.56 -22.66 9.26
CA VAL A 750 25.41 -21.52 9.66
C VAL A 750 26.33 -21.91 10.82
N THR A 751 25.77 -22.60 11.81
CA THR A 751 26.51 -23.03 13.00
C THR A 751 27.56 -24.08 12.64
N ALA A 752 27.19 -25.08 11.85
CA ALA A 752 28.04 -26.17 11.39
C ALA A 752 29.19 -25.65 10.53
N TYR A 753 28.92 -24.77 9.56
CA TYR A 753 29.96 -24.16 8.73
C TYR A 753 31.01 -23.41 9.57
N LYS A 754 30.56 -22.65 10.57
CA LYS A 754 31.51 -21.90 11.42
C LYS A 754 32.34 -22.82 12.30
N ILE A 755 31.72 -23.82 12.92
CA ILE A 755 32.41 -24.81 13.74
C ILE A 755 33.41 -25.59 12.89
N TYR A 756 33.03 -26.03 11.70
CA TYR A 756 33.91 -26.72 10.75
C TYR A 756 35.18 -25.92 10.47
N LYS A 757 35.04 -24.63 10.13
CA LYS A 757 36.18 -23.74 9.87
C LYS A 757 37.14 -23.64 11.05
N VAL A 758 36.61 -23.67 12.27
CA VAL A 758 37.37 -23.53 13.51
C VAL A 758 38.09 -24.83 13.86
N MET A 759 37.44 -25.97 13.61
CA MET A 759 38.04 -27.29 13.80
C MET A 759 39.28 -27.49 12.93
N HIS A 760 39.38 -26.82 11.78
CA HIS A 760 40.53 -26.87 10.88
C HIS A 760 41.67 -25.91 11.26
N LEU A 761 41.51 -25.09 12.30
CA LEU A 761 42.60 -24.26 12.80
C LEU A 761 43.64 -25.11 13.53
N ASN A 762 44.93 -24.82 13.29
CA ASN A 762 46.03 -25.49 13.96
C ASN A 762 46.08 -25.05 15.44
N PRO A 763 45.86 -25.95 16.42
CA PRO A 763 45.84 -25.59 17.85
C PRO A 763 47.17 -24.98 18.32
N ALA A 764 48.31 -25.37 17.76
CA ALA A 764 49.61 -24.79 18.09
C ALA A 764 49.70 -23.30 17.69
N SER A 765 49.10 -22.94 16.55
CA SER A 765 49.05 -21.53 16.09
C SER A 765 48.13 -20.65 16.95
N VAL A 766 47.15 -21.25 17.62
CA VAL A 766 46.24 -20.54 18.54
C VAL A 766 46.94 -20.29 19.87
N LEU A 767 47.68 -21.27 20.38
CA LEU A 767 48.43 -21.15 21.63
C LEU A 767 49.65 -20.22 21.51
N LYS A 768 50.25 -20.10 20.30
CA LYS A 768 51.41 -19.24 20.01
C LYS A 768 51.05 -17.77 19.69
N LYS A 769 49.78 -17.45 19.42
CA LYS A 769 49.32 -16.11 19.02
C LYS A 769 49.02 -15.16 20.19
N GLU A 770 49.17 -15.64 21.41
CA GLU A 770 49.31 -14.86 22.64
C GLU A 770 50.62 -15.26 23.32
#